data_AF-A0A060T2W8-F1
#
_entry.id   AF-A0A060T2W8-F1
#
_cell.length_a   1.000
_cell.length_b   1.000
_cell.length_c   1.000
_cell.angle_alpha   90.00
_cell.angle_beta   90.00
_cell.angle_gamma   90.00
#
_symmetry.space_group_name_H-M   'P 1'
#
loop_
_entity.id
_entity.type
_entity.pdbx_description
1 polymer ?
#
loop_
_entity_poly.entity_id
_entity_poly.type
_entity_poly.pdbx_seq_one_letter_code
_entity_poly.pdbx_strand_id
1 'polypeptide(L)'
;MKRRVESPEWTQQFVQLNLIFRSVCTLCTLFSNRTRSAKVITKAVDNELKTEWSPGRLDYLAQIKALLPEDVLYDYALDPEDPDGTADELLSFELLDYTKSSKLARTVAARKKLIHRRCDKFEKVINAFLSDGGDYELLQDLADEICKDVFRERTPDPPSGPSSDILLPANEHLGAVIEQFRERAVKDGVFELAPRVATYAEMEQILSQRLQVALSQSKGITKLYSHQAQALTALMQDNKSVIVSTSTSSGKSLIYQAPVLETLINNPASTAFCIFPTKALAQDQKRSFNELLYACFEDQQPIAETYDGDTPAEDRERIRNSSSIIFTNPDMLHANILPSHASWRQFLVNLKFVLVDELHVYGGGFGAHVAYVIRRLVRLCEFLGNNSLRFISCSATIRDPVSQMRTMFNLDDDQVKLVDEDGSPLGKKNVLVIRPPPLNPIDPNGGMQHPVSVTADMLIELMSKGVRTIAFCKVRRSCELLIRAVKERLKADDERYHLANKVTSYRGGYMAEDRRKIESGLFNGNLLAIVATNALELGIDIGSLDAVLVMGFPFSISSLRQQFGRAGRSHQESLAVFIGGGDPIDQHFTAHPKLLFDAPDVEVPIDIDNVLIAQAHVQCAAFELPIIPSRDEKYFDLQGQILNKLTPIDDGDAYTCDDRLMPWPPKNVNIRGANEDEFAVVDTTNDRNLVIETIEASRTSFTLYEGGIFLHKGLPYLVRYFDPDNKLAKVTRVHVDWITRQRDFTDVDPGRRIASRRFEHFVAEHGTFKVTTTVFGFFKLDRRNRIIGSDLVDNPPYVRHTKGFWIDLPKDLYDTIKSKKLSAAAAIHATEHAIMNMMGILVQNAQYIGTECKAPEKEFAKTLTSRLRPARLVFYDRGGANWGGGAKAAFEYCRDIIATARERVETCPCATGCPECVASEYCSEKSLVISKWGALVILNYFCGQDSSSVPDGPEPNLDGLIVHETVVPVF
;
A
#
# COMPACT_ATOMS: atom_id res chain seq x y z
N MET A 1 21.69 -52.52 48.56
CA MET A 1 20.84 -51.85 47.54
C MET A 1 20.23 -52.81 46.51
N LYS A 2 20.89 -53.89 46.05
CA LYS A 2 20.32 -54.94 45.16
C LYS A 2 19.18 -55.83 45.73
N ARG A 3 18.50 -55.45 46.81
CA ARG A 3 17.41 -56.25 47.43
C ARG A 3 16.06 -55.53 47.59
N ARG A 4 15.90 -54.30 47.07
CA ARG A 4 14.62 -53.56 47.12
C ARG A 4 13.78 -53.62 45.83
N VAL A 5 14.31 -54.17 44.74
CA VAL A 5 13.64 -54.15 43.41
C VAL A 5 12.68 -55.33 43.18
N GLU A 6 12.53 -56.26 44.13
CA GLU A 6 11.74 -57.49 43.96
C GLU A 6 10.45 -57.54 44.81
N SER A 7 9.87 -56.39 45.24
CA SER A 7 8.48 -56.43 45.74
C SER A 7 7.49 -56.36 44.56
N PRO A 8 6.45 -57.23 44.52
CA PRO A 8 5.45 -57.24 43.45
C PRO A 8 4.75 -55.90 43.25
N GLU A 9 4.60 -55.09 44.31
CA GLU A 9 3.97 -53.76 44.27
C GLU A 9 4.79 -52.77 43.42
N TRP A 10 6.13 -52.79 43.54
CA TRP A 10 7.02 -51.94 42.73
C TRP A 10 6.94 -52.27 41.25
N THR A 11 6.89 -53.57 40.91
CA THR A 11 6.78 -53.99 39.51
C THR A 11 5.44 -53.56 38.92
N GLN A 12 4.37 -53.61 39.71
CA GLN A 12 3.03 -53.23 39.27
C GLN A 12 2.91 -51.71 39.04
N GLN A 13 3.47 -50.91 39.94
CA GLN A 13 3.50 -49.45 39.88
C GLN A 13 4.41 -48.91 38.76
N PHE A 14 5.60 -49.50 38.56
CA PHE A 14 6.47 -49.17 37.43
C PHE A 14 5.83 -49.48 36.07
N VAL A 15 5.15 -50.62 35.97
CA VAL A 15 4.38 -50.98 34.78
C VAL A 15 3.26 -49.97 34.51
N GLN A 16 2.63 -49.43 35.55
CA GLN A 16 1.61 -48.39 35.44
C GLN A 16 2.17 -47.07 34.89
N LEU A 17 3.32 -46.61 35.41
CA LEU A 17 4.00 -45.39 34.94
C LEU A 17 4.46 -45.51 33.47
N ASN A 18 5.03 -46.66 33.10
CA ASN A 18 5.45 -46.92 31.71
C ASN A 18 4.23 -46.98 30.75
N LEU A 19 3.11 -47.56 31.20
CA LEU A 19 1.86 -47.57 30.43
C LEU A 19 1.27 -46.17 30.22
N ILE A 20 1.28 -45.32 31.26
CA ILE A 20 0.85 -43.91 31.16
C ILE A 20 1.74 -43.15 30.18
N PHE A 21 3.07 -43.25 30.33
CA PHE A 21 4.02 -42.58 29.45
C PHE A 21 3.89 -43.02 27.99
N ARG A 22 3.69 -44.33 27.76
CA ARG A 22 3.46 -44.89 26.42
C ARG A 22 2.14 -44.37 25.81
N SER A 23 1.11 -44.21 26.62
CA SER A 23 -0.19 -43.67 26.19
C SER A 23 -0.07 -42.18 25.81
N VAL A 24 0.61 -41.38 26.63
CA VAL A 24 0.90 -39.95 26.35
C VAL A 24 1.72 -39.81 25.06
N CYS A 25 2.79 -40.59 24.90
CA CYS A 25 3.58 -40.59 23.68
C CYS A 25 2.73 -40.94 22.45
N THR A 26 1.85 -41.94 22.56
CA THR A 26 0.96 -42.35 21.46
C THR A 26 -0.03 -41.24 21.08
N LEU A 27 -0.66 -40.59 22.06
CA LEU A 27 -1.58 -39.47 21.84
C LEU A 27 -0.86 -38.27 21.19
N CYS A 28 0.29 -37.84 21.71
CA CYS A 28 1.08 -36.75 21.10
C CYS A 28 1.46 -37.05 19.65
N THR A 29 1.70 -38.32 19.31
CA THR A 29 2.03 -38.73 17.93
C THR A 29 0.80 -38.81 17.01
N LEU A 30 -0.41 -38.97 17.56
CA LEU A 30 -1.67 -39.03 16.81
C LEU A 30 -2.30 -37.64 16.61
N PHE A 31 -2.19 -36.74 17.59
CA PHE A 31 -2.73 -35.37 17.54
C PHE A 31 -1.92 -34.38 16.70
N SER A 32 -0.73 -34.76 16.23
CA SER A 32 0.13 -33.89 15.41
C SER A 32 -0.40 -33.62 13.98
N ASN A 33 -1.55 -34.18 13.58
CA ASN A 33 -2.18 -33.93 12.28
C ASN A 33 -3.64 -33.45 12.44
N ARG A 34 -3.88 -32.16 12.16
CA ARG A 34 -5.21 -31.54 12.12
C ARG A 34 -5.97 -31.96 10.85
N THR A 35 -6.84 -32.97 10.89
CA THR A 35 -7.91 -33.19 9.87
C THR A 35 -8.86 -34.37 10.17
N ARG A 36 -9.07 -34.77 11.43
CA ARG A 36 -10.06 -35.83 11.73
C ARG A 36 -11.04 -35.38 12.80
N SER A 37 -12.33 -35.63 12.56
CA SER A 37 -13.38 -35.35 13.54
C SER A 37 -13.14 -36.14 14.82
N ALA A 38 -13.55 -35.58 15.97
CA ALA A 38 -13.35 -36.17 17.29
C ALA A 38 -13.76 -37.66 17.32
N LYS A 39 -14.91 -38.01 16.72
CA LYS A 39 -15.41 -39.39 16.62
C LYS A 39 -14.47 -40.37 15.92
N VAL A 40 -13.67 -39.93 14.93
CA VAL A 40 -12.71 -40.78 14.21
C VAL A 40 -11.44 -40.99 15.04
N ILE A 41 -11.03 -39.98 15.81
CA ILE A 41 -9.87 -40.06 16.71
C ILE A 41 -10.19 -40.97 17.89
N THR A 42 -11.34 -40.79 18.55
CA THR A 42 -11.73 -41.62 19.70
C THR A 42 -11.86 -43.10 19.30
N LYS A 43 -12.37 -43.39 18.10
CA LYS A 43 -12.53 -44.77 17.59
C LYS A 43 -11.20 -45.40 17.16
N ALA A 44 -10.24 -44.60 16.68
CA ALA A 44 -8.89 -45.07 16.35
C ALA A 44 -8.06 -45.36 17.62
N VAL A 45 -8.16 -44.49 18.62
CA VAL A 45 -7.56 -44.66 19.95
C VAL A 45 -8.15 -45.88 20.66
N ASP A 46 -9.48 -46.06 20.63
CA ASP A 46 -10.12 -47.25 21.21
C ASP A 46 -9.68 -48.55 20.52
N ASN A 47 -9.48 -48.55 19.20
CA ASN A 47 -9.07 -49.76 18.46
C ASN A 47 -7.59 -50.11 18.67
N GLU A 48 -6.68 -49.12 18.74
CA GLU A 48 -5.27 -49.38 19.05
C GLU A 48 -5.08 -49.82 20.52
N LEU A 49 -5.81 -49.22 21.46
CA LEU A 49 -5.70 -49.58 22.88
C LEU A 49 -6.34 -50.95 23.20
N LYS A 50 -7.43 -51.32 22.52
CA LYS A 50 -8.08 -52.65 22.71
C LYS A 50 -7.28 -53.81 22.12
N THR A 51 -6.43 -53.58 21.12
CA THR A 51 -5.69 -54.67 20.45
C THR A 51 -4.41 -55.07 21.20
N GLU A 52 -3.91 -54.25 22.13
CA GLU A 52 -2.67 -54.55 22.88
C GLU A 52 -2.88 -54.96 24.35
N TRP A 53 -4.09 -54.82 24.94
CA TRP A 53 -4.27 -54.89 26.41
C TRP A 53 -5.19 -56.06 26.86
N SER A 54 -4.81 -56.75 27.94
CA SER A 54 -5.60 -57.84 28.54
C SER A 54 -6.76 -57.30 29.43
N PRO A 55 -7.81 -58.10 29.70
CA PRO A 55 -9.09 -57.60 30.25
C PRO A 55 -8.99 -56.84 31.59
N GLY A 56 -8.00 -57.15 32.43
CA GLY A 56 -7.79 -56.47 33.71
C GLY A 56 -7.21 -55.06 33.63
N ARG A 57 -6.87 -54.55 32.44
CA ARG A 57 -6.32 -53.19 32.23
C ARG A 57 -7.32 -52.19 31.63
N LEU A 58 -8.58 -52.60 31.42
CA LEU A 58 -9.64 -51.74 30.89
C LEU A 58 -10.08 -50.65 31.89
N ASP A 59 -9.90 -50.85 33.20
CA ASP A 59 -10.25 -49.86 34.23
C ASP A 59 -9.41 -48.58 34.14
N TYR A 60 -8.14 -48.68 33.71
CA TYR A 60 -7.29 -47.51 33.50
C TYR A 60 -7.68 -46.70 32.26
N LEU A 61 -8.27 -47.35 31.26
CA LEU A 61 -8.80 -46.67 30.08
C LEU A 61 -10.06 -45.86 30.43
N ALA A 62 -10.82 -46.29 31.44
CA ALA A 62 -11.91 -45.52 32.02
C ALA A 62 -11.40 -44.31 32.82
N GLN A 63 -10.29 -44.44 33.56
CA GLN A 63 -9.64 -43.31 34.25
C GLN A 63 -9.08 -42.27 33.27
N ILE A 64 -8.48 -42.69 32.15
CA ILE A 64 -8.02 -41.79 31.08
C ILE A 64 -9.20 -41.12 30.36
N LYS A 65 -10.33 -41.84 30.17
CA LYS A 65 -11.57 -41.24 29.65
C LYS A 65 -12.21 -40.25 30.63
N ALA A 66 -12.09 -40.47 31.94
CA ALA A 66 -12.55 -39.54 32.97
C ALA A 66 -11.70 -38.26 33.05
N LEU A 67 -10.44 -38.32 32.59
CA LEU A 67 -9.53 -37.16 32.48
C LEU A 67 -9.73 -36.35 31.19
N LEU A 68 -10.57 -36.79 30.26
CA LEU A 68 -10.98 -36.05 29.07
C LEU A 68 -12.37 -35.45 29.33
N PRO A 69 -12.51 -34.17 29.70
CA PRO A 69 -13.83 -33.59 29.91
C PRO A 69 -14.62 -33.61 28.60
N GLU A 70 -15.91 -33.97 28.65
CA GLU A 70 -16.83 -33.90 27.49
C GLU A 70 -17.11 -32.45 27.04
N ASP A 71 -16.68 -31.46 27.83
CA ASP A 71 -17.12 -30.06 27.72
C ASP A 71 -16.03 -29.07 27.26
N VAL A 72 -14.91 -29.52 26.70
CA VAL A 72 -13.87 -28.60 26.16
C VAL A 72 -14.24 -28.12 24.74
N LEU A 73 -15.39 -27.48 24.66
CA LEU A 73 -15.81 -26.51 23.65
C LEU A 73 -16.19 -25.26 24.47
N TYR A 74 -15.45 -24.17 24.25
CA TYR A 74 -15.60 -22.81 24.81
C TYR A 74 -14.65 -22.36 25.95
N ASP A 75 -13.71 -21.50 25.55
CA ASP A 75 -13.41 -20.14 26.03
C ASP A 75 -13.07 -19.79 27.51
N TYR A 76 -12.06 -18.88 27.60
CA TYR A 76 -11.58 -18.00 28.69
C TYR A 76 -10.40 -18.37 29.61
N ALA A 77 -9.57 -17.32 29.82
CA ALA A 77 -8.34 -17.14 30.60
C ALA A 77 -8.63 -16.45 31.96
N LEU A 78 -7.76 -16.47 33.00
CA LEU A 78 -6.67 -15.52 33.36
C LEU A 78 -6.15 -15.95 34.78
N ASP A 79 -4.85 -16.07 35.09
CA ASP A 79 -3.80 -15.08 35.48
C ASP A 79 -3.67 -14.92 37.03
N PRO A 80 -2.62 -14.27 37.62
CA PRO A 80 -1.26 -14.76 37.95
C PRO A 80 -0.89 -14.62 39.45
N GLU A 81 0.27 -15.11 39.89
CA GLU A 81 1.21 -14.38 40.78
C GLU A 81 2.56 -15.11 41.01
N ASP A 82 3.58 -14.27 41.21
CA ASP A 82 5.05 -14.40 41.23
C ASP A 82 5.60 -15.14 42.50
N PRO A 83 6.88 -15.01 42.93
CA PRO A 83 8.22 -15.27 42.37
C PRO A 83 8.91 -16.44 43.14
N ASP A 84 10.20 -16.66 42.89
CA ASP A 84 11.16 -17.51 43.64
C ASP A 84 11.39 -18.92 43.10
N GLY A 85 12.28 -18.99 42.11
CA GLY A 85 12.87 -20.24 41.66
C GLY A 85 13.83 -20.84 42.70
N THR A 86 13.83 -22.18 42.80
CA THR A 86 15.03 -22.98 43.11
C THR A 86 14.88 -24.43 42.64
N ALA A 87 15.99 -24.97 42.11
CA ALA A 87 16.36 -26.39 41.93
C ALA A 87 15.52 -27.35 41.03
N ASP A 88 14.20 -27.20 40.86
CA ASP A 88 13.38 -28.14 40.07
C ASP A 88 13.48 -27.97 38.54
N GLU A 89 13.94 -26.81 38.06
CA GLU A 89 13.98 -26.49 36.63
C GLU A 89 14.94 -27.37 35.82
N LEU A 90 15.95 -28.00 36.43
CA LEU A 90 16.93 -28.81 35.70
C LEU A 90 16.43 -30.21 35.32
N LEU A 91 15.54 -30.81 36.12
CA LEU A 91 14.91 -32.09 35.81
C LEU A 91 13.68 -31.92 34.89
N SER A 92 12.92 -30.83 35.06
CA SER A 92 11.78 -30.52 34.20
C SER A 92 12.22 -30.09 32.79
N PHE A 93 13.31 -29.32 32.65
CA PHE A 93 13.86 -28.96 31.32
C PHE A 93 14.28 -30.20 30.52
N GLU A 94 14.96 -31.17 31.15
CA GLU A 94 15.38 -32.38 30.42
C GLU A 94 14.19 -33.27 30.03
N LEU A 95 13.14 -33.37 30.86
CA LEU A 95 11.93 -34.16 30.57
C LEU A 95 11.01 -33.49 29.52
N LEU A 96 10.91 -32.17 29.50
CA LEU A 96 10.11 -31.41 28.51
C LEU A 96 10.77 -31.38 27.12
N ASP A 97 12.11 -31.37 27.03
CA ASP A 97 12.81 -31.42 25.74
C ASP A 97 12.58 -32.76 25.00
N TYR A 98 12.25 -33.84 25.74
CA TYR A 98 11.89 -35.13 25.15
C TYR A 98 10.55 -35.12 24.40
N THR A 99 9.62 -34.20 24.70
CA THR A 99 8.29 -34.13 24.07
C THR A 99 8.26 -33.25 22.81
N LYS A 100 9.14 -32.24 22.71
CA LYS A 100 9.14 -31.23 21.63
C LYS A 100 9.78 -31.69 20.30
N SER A 101 10.52 -32.80 20.28
CA SER A 101 11.22 -33.28 19.07
C SER A 101 10.47 -34.42 18.37
N SER A 102 9.56 -34.19 17.41
CA SER A 102 9.15 -35.26 16.47
C SER A 102 8.76 -34.80 15.07
N LYS A 103 9.73 -34.31 14.29
CA LYS A 103 9.62 -34.14 12.82
C LYS A 103 9.65 -35.46 12.01
N LEU A 104 9.54 -36.64 12.64
CA LEU A 104 10.08 -37.87 12.03
C LEU A 104 9.21 -39.14 12.12
N ALA A 105 7.95 -39.15 11.66
CA ALA A 105 7.29 -40.42 11.28
C ALA A 105 6.01 -40.25 10.44
N ARG A 106 6.11 -40.33 9.11
CA ARG A 106 4.91 -40.34 8.22
C ARG A 106 4.23 -41.72 8.09
N THR A 107 4.87 -42.84 8.47
CA THR A 107 4.29 -44.20 8.38
C THR A 107 4.00 -44.83 9.75
N VAL A 108 3.01 -45.72 9.84
CA VAL A 108 2.59 -46.38 11.11
C VAL A 108 3.73 -47.20 11.73
N ALA A 109 4.52 -47.90 10.91
CA ALA A 109 5.67 -48.67 11.38
C ALA A 109 6.78 -47.77 11.97
N ALA A 110 7.02 -46.60 11.38
CA ALA A 110 7.99 -45.63 11.89
C ALA A 110 7.53 -45.01 13.22
N ARG A 111 6.21 -44.75 13.36
CA ARG A 111 5.61 -44.28 14.62
C ARG A 111 5.75 -45.30 15.73
N LYS A 112 5.43 -46.58 15.47
CA LYS A 112 5.61 -47.67 16.45
C LYS A 112 7.08 -47.80 16.90
N LYS A 113 8.03 -47.72 15.96
CA LYS A 113 9.47 -47.81 16.27
C LYS A 113 9.96 -46.60 17.09
N LEU A 114 9.42 -45.42 16.85
CA LEU A 114 9.75 -44.20 17.60
C LEU A 114 9.19 -44.27 19.03
N ILE A 115 7.93 -44.69 19.21
CA ILE A 115 7.31 -44.88 20.52
C ILE A 115 8.13 -45.90 21.33
N HIS A 116 8.48 -47.03 20.73
CA HIS A 116 9.27 -48.06 21.41
C HIS A 116 10.65 -47.55 21.85
N ARG A 117 11.39 -46.87 20.94
CA ARG A 117 12.71 -46.31 21.26
C ARG A 117 12.66 -45.26 22.38
N ARG A 118 11.56 -44.51 22.50
CA ARG A 118 11.36 -43.53 23.58
C ARG A 118 11.02 -44.18 24.91
N CYS A 119 10.15 -45.20 24.89
CA CYS A 119 9.84 -45.98 26.09
C CYS A 119 11.10 -46.66 26.63
N ASP A 120 11.92 -47.28 25.77
CA ASP A 120 13.17 -47.93 26.19
C ASP A 120 14.17 -46.95 26.82
N LYS A 121 14.20 -45.70 26.34
CA LYS A 121 15.11 -44.68 26.88
C LYS A 121 14.61 -44.16 28.23
N PHE A 122 13.30 -43.92 28.34
CA PHE A 122 12.65 -43.55 29.61
C PHE A 122 12.85 -44.63 30.67
N GLU A 123 12.64 -45.90 30.30
CA GLU A 123 12.83 -47.04 31.20
C GLU A 123 14.27 -47.12 31.74
N LYS A 124 15.27 -46.83 30.90
CA LYS A 124 16.67 -46.78 31.32
C LYS A 124 16.96 -45.62 32.28
N VAL A 125 16.37 -44.44 32.05
CA VAL A 125 16.58 -43.26 32.90
C VAL A 125 15.93 -43.45 34.27
N ILE A 126 14.69 -43.95 34.32
CA ILE A 126 14.00 -44.23 35.58
C ILE A 126 14.75 -45.32 36.35
N ASN A 127 15.17 -46.41 35.69
CA ASN A 127 15.93 -47.46 36.36
C ASN A 127 17.26 -46.94 36.92
N ALA A 128 17.94 -46.00 36.23
CA ALA A 128 19.14 -45.37 36.75
C ALA A 128 18.83 -44.48 37.97
N PHE A 129 17.81 -43.64 37.90
CA PHE A 129 17.37 -42.78 39.01
C PHE A 129 16.97 -43.56 40.27
N LEU A 130 16.22 -44.65 40.10
CA LEU A 130 15.83 -45.54 41.20
C LEU A 130 17.02 -46.34 41.77
N SER A 131 18.01 -46.66 40.93
CA SER A 131 19.24 -47.34 41.38
C SER A 131 20.09 -46.46 42.30
N ASP A 132 20.05 -45.14 42.09
CA ASP A 132 20.78 -44.14 42.87
C ASP A 132 20.02 -43.67 44.13
N GLY A 133 18.90 -44.32 44.47
CA GLY A 133 18.15 -44.07 45.70
C GLY A 133 17.12 -42.95 45.60
N GLY A 134 16.71 -42.57 44.40
CA GLY A 134 15.68 -41.57 44.17
C GLY A 134 14.31 -41.94 44.75
N ASP A 135 13.56 -40.93 45.18
CA ASP A 135 12.24 -41.09 45.79
C ASP A 135 11.16 -41.31 44.73
N TYR A 136 10.30 -42.29 44.96
CA TYR A 136 9.24 -42.68 44.05
C TYR A 136 8.03 -41.75 44.12
N GLU A 137 7.72 -41.19 45.29
CA GLU A 137 6.63 -40.20 45.40
C GLU A 137 6.92 -38.98 44.51
N LEU A 138 8.19 -38.56 44.45
CA LEU A 138 8.64 -37.46 43.58
C LEU A 138 8.48 -37.78 42.08
N LEU A 139 8.70 -39.04 41.68
CA LEU A 139 8.48 -39.48 40.29
C LEU A 139 6.99 -39.55 39.93
N GLN A 140 6.15 -39.90 40.90
CA GLN A 140 4.71 -39.98 40.71
C GLN A 140 4.10 -38.57 40.59
N ASP A 141 4.54 -37.64 41.43
CA ASP A 141 4.17 -36.22 41.36
C ASP A 141 4.62 -35.59 40.03
N LEU A 142 5.85 -35.86 39.59
CA LEU A 142 6.36 -35.38 38.31
C LEU A 142 5.59 -35.95 37.10
N ALA A 143 5.16 -37.22 37.19
CA ALA A 143 4.33 -37.82 36.14
C ALA A 143 2.93 -37.19 36.09
N ASP A 144 2.33 -36.92 37.25
CA ASP A 144 1.04 -36.22 37.35
C ASP A 144 1.16 -34.75 36.90
N GLU A 145 2.31 -34.11 37.12
CA GLU A 145 2.61 -32.74 36.68
C GLU A 145 2.85 -32.65 35.17
N ILE A 146 3.62 -33.56 34.57
CA ILE A 146 3.78 -33.66 33.11
C ILE A 146 2.43 -33.91 32.44
N CYS A 147 1.58 -34.74 33.05
CA CYS A 147 0.21 -34.94 32.56
C CYS A 147 -0.64 -33.67 32.65
N LYS A 148 -0.38 -32.74 33.58
CA LYS A 148 -1.05 -31.43 33.65
C LYS A 148 -0.47 -30.42 32.67
N ASP A 149 0.85 -30.41 32.46
CA ASP A 149 1.56 -29.44 31.63
C ASP A 149 1.40 -29.64 30.13
N VAL A 150 1.30 -30.90 29.66
CA VAL A 150 1.00 -31.20 28.24
C VAL A 150 -0.34 -30.59 27.79
N PHE A 151 -1.26 -30.32 28.74
CA PHE A 151 -2.53 -29.66 28.46
C PHE A 151 -2.55 -28.14 28.80
N ARG A 152 -1.45 -27.54 29.29
CA ARG A 152 -1.43 -26.15 29.79
C ARG A 152 -0.68 -25.09 28.96
N GLU A 153 0.17 -25.43 27.98
CA GLU A 153 0.84 -24.37 27.18
C GLU A 153 -0.12 -23.68 26.17
N ARG A 154 -0.71 -22.54 26.55
CA ARG A 154 -1.32 -21.53 25.66
C ARG A 154 -0.67 -20.15 25.88
N THR A 155 -0.18 -19.53 24.81
CA THR A 155 0.16 -18.10 24.73
C THR A 155 -1.09 -17.23 24.55
N PRO A 156 -1.18 -16.00 25.12
CA PRO A 156 -2.37 -15.16 25.08
C PRO A 156 -2.62 -14.50 23.70
N ASP A 157 -3.85 -14.61 23.20
CA ASP A 157 -4.43 -13.79 22.13
C ASP A 157 -5.52 -12.86 22.73
N PRO A 158 -5.86 -11.73 22.08
CA PRO A 158 -6.73 -10.68 22.63
C PRO A 158 -8.15 -11.21 22.92
N PRO A 159 -8.88 -10.64 23.89
CA PRO A 159 -10.16 -11.19 24.34
C PRO A 159 -11.17 -11.16 23.19
N SER A 160 -11.72 -12.34 22.89
CA SER A 160 -13.11 -12.44 22.47
C SER A 160 -13.94 -11.78 23.57
N GLY A 161 -14.77 -10.80 23.21
CA GLY A 161 -15.85 -10.34 24.08
C GLY A 161 -17.11 -11.12 23.73
N PRO A 162 -18.13 -11.14 24.62
CA PRO A 162 -19.44 -11.68 24.25
C PRO A 162 -19.98 -10.90 23.04
N SER A 163 -20.65 -11.62 22.14
CA SER A 163 -21.60 -11.06 21.18
C SER A 163 -22.75 -10.40 21.94
N SER A 164 -22.45 -9.27 22.54
CA SER A 164 -23.39 -8.31 23.06
C SER A 164 -23.37 -7.17 22.05
N ASP A 165 -24.56 -6.76 21.64
CA ASP A 165 -24.77 -5.46 21.02
C ASP A 165 -24.34 -4.39 22.03
N ILE A 166 -23.02 -4.16 22.14
CA ILE A 166 -22.48 -3.04 22.88
C ILE A 166 -22.81 -1.82 22.04
N LEU A 167 -23.94 -1.19 22.39
CA LEU A 167 -24.32 0.14 21.95
C LEU A 167 -23.08 1.01 21.90
N LEU A 168 -22.74 1.47 20.70
CA LEU A 168 -21.73 2.50 20.50
C LEU A 168 -22.02 3.65 21.48
N PRO A 169 -21.01 4.29 22.09
CA PRO A 169 -21.23 5.51 22.84
C PRO A 169 -22.09 6.43 21.99
N ALA A 170 -23.21 6.92 22.55
CA ALA A 170 -24.02 7.91 21.85
C ALA A 170 -23.08 9.04 21.41
N ASN A 171 -23.14 9.45 20.13
CA ASN A 171 -22.30 10.52 19.58
C ASN A 171 -22.34 11.74 20.52
N GLU A 172 -21.37 11.84 21.42
CA GLU A 172 -21.18 13.03 22.22
C GLU A 172 -20.73 14.14 21.26
N HIS A 173 -21.26 15.34 21.45
CA HIS A 173 -21.15 16.47 20.53
C HIS A 173 -19.74 16.61 19.94
N LEU A 174 -19.55 16.24 18.67
CA LEU A 174 -18.31 16.46 17.90
C LEU A 174 -17.80 17.90 18.07
N GLY A 175 -18.72 18.87 18.20
CA GLY A 175 -18.42 20.26 18.51
C GLY A 175 -17.54 20.48 19.75
N ALA A 176 -17.74 19.72 20.84
CA ALA A 176 -16.91 19.86 22.04
C ALA A 176 -15.46 19.41 21.80
N VAL A 177 -15.27 18.32 21.03
CA VAL A 177 -13.94 17.83 20.64
C VAL A 177 -13.27 18.81 19.67
N ILE A 178 -14.05 19.40 18.76
CA ILE A 178 -13.55 20.43 17.83
C ILE A 178 -13.00 21.62 18.61
N GLU A 179 -13.73 22.15 19.59
CA GLU A 179 -13.26 23.27 20.41
C GLU A 179 -11.98 22.92 21.18
N GLN A 180 -11.90 21.73 21.77
CA GLN A 180 -10.68 21.26 22.43
C GLN A 180 -9.47 21.17 21.46
N PHE A 181 -9.69 20.75 20.22
CA PHE A 181 -8.62 20.67 19.22
C PHE A 181 -8.25 22.01 18.61
N ARG A 182 -9.17 22.99 18.57
CA ARG A 182 -8.88 24.36 18.12
C ARG A 182 -7.80 25.03 18.96
N GLU A 183 -7.77 24.77 20.27
CA GLU A 183 -6.71 25.27 21.16
C GLU A 183 -5.32 24.74 20.81
N ARG A 184 -5.24 23.59 20.12
CA ARG A 184 -3.97 22.96 19.68
C ARG A 184 -3.55 23.40 18.27
N ALA A 185 -4.38 24.15 17.55
CA ALA A 185 -4.10 24.58 16.19
C ALA A 185 -2.99 25.65 16.15
N VAL A 186 -2.23 25.69 15.05
CA VAL A 186 -1.27 26.75 14.81
C VAL A 186 -1.98 28.08 14.57
N LYS A 187 -1.26 29.21 14.72
CA LYS A 187 -1.78 30.53 14.36
C LYS A 187 -2.26 30.54 12.90
N ASP A 188 -3.46 31.07 12.67
CA ASP A 188 -4.14 31.08 11.36
C ASP A 188 -4.39 29.67 10.77
N GLY A 189 -4.31 28.62 11.60
CA GLY A 189 -4.46 27.21 11.22
C GLY A 189 -5.86 26.64 11.39
N VAL A 190 -6.88 27.47 11.67
CA VAL A 190 -8.28 27.05 11.82
C VAL A 190 -9.06 27.59 10.63
N PHE A 191 -9.70 26.68 9.89
CA PHE A 191 -10.52 27.01 8.72
C PHE A 191 -11.91 26.38 8.86
N GLU A 192 -12.92 27.10 8.40
CA GLU A 192 -14.29 26.61 8.34
C GLU A 192 -14.77 26.67 6.89
N LEU A 193 -15.22 25.53 6.36
CA LEU A 193 -15.94 25.46 5.11
C LEU A 193 -17.44 25.56 5.41
N ALA A 194 -18.08 26.58 4.84
CA ALA A 194 -19.49 26.88 5.07
C ALA A 194 -20.38 25.73 4.55
N PRO A 195 -21.50 25.44 5.25
CA PRO A 195 -22.45 24.45 4.78
C PRO A 195 -23.11 24.92 3.48
N ARG A 196 -23.44 23.95 2.61
CA ARG A 196 -24.16 24.18 1.34
C ARG A 196 -25.48 23.44 1.35
N VAL A 197 -26.55 24.13 0.97
CA VAL A 197 -27.88 23.52 0.80
C VAL A 197 -27.96 22.81 -0.55
N ALA A 198 -28.69 21.69 -0.60
CA ALA A 198 -28.87 20.93 -1.83
C ALA A 198 -29.69 21.72 -2.87
N THR A 199 -29.23 21.68 -4.13
CA THR A 199 -29.94 22.21 -5.29
C THR A 199 -30.45 21.06 -6.13
N TYR A 200 -31.76 21.00 -6.34
CA TYR A 200 -32.44 19.91 -7.05
C TYR A 200 -32.94 20.32 -8.43
N ALA A 201 -33.13 19.33 -9.30
CA ALA A 201 -33.80 19.44 -10.59
C ALA A 201 -34.87 18.33 -10.74
N GLU A 202 -35.85 18.56 -11.62
CA GLU A 202 -36.99 17.65 -11.82
C GLU A 202 -36.59 16.38 -12.60
N MET A 203 -37.15 15.23 -12.21
CA MET A 203 -36.84 13.90 -12.77
C MET A 203 -37.69 13.51 -13.99
N GLU A 204 -38.92 14.00 -14.06
CA GLU A 204 -40.00 13.42 -14.89
C GLU A 204 -39.73 13.41 -16.40
N GLN A 205 -38.82 14.26 -16.87
CA GLN A 205 -38.48 14.38 -18.29
C GLN A 205 -37.21 13.59 -18.70
N ILE A 206 -36.47 13.02 -17.73
CA ILE A 206 -35.14 12.45 -17.99
C ILE A 206 -35.15 10.92 -17.90
N LEU A 207 -35.83 10.34 -16.91
CA LEU A 207 -35.77 8.89 -16.60
C LEU A 207 -37.13 8.21 -16.74
N SER A 208 -37.16 6.94 -17.13
CA SER A 208 -38.39 6.16 -17.16
C SER A 208 -39.04 6.03 -15.78
N GLN A 209 -40.37 5.88 -15.75
CA GLN A 209 -41.12 5.67 -14.51
C GLN A 209 -40.62 4.45 -13.73
N ARG A 210 -40.20 3.39 -14.43
CA ARG A 210 -39.65 2.17 -13.83
C ARG A 210 -38.38 2.47 -13.04
N LEU A 211 -37.45 3.24 -13.62
CA LEU A 211 -36.21 3.62 -12.95
C LEU A 211 -36.45 4.58 -11.78
N GLN A 212 -37.40 5.52 -11.91
CA GLN A 212 -37.77 6.43 -10.82
C GLN A 212 -38.31 5.67 -9.59
N VAL A 213 -39.20 4.69 -9.81
CA VAL A 213 -39.72 3.84 -8.73
C VAL A 213 -38.60 3.05 -8.07
N ALA A 214 -37.71 2.44 -8.86
CA ALA A 214 -36.57 1.69 -8.34
C ALA A 214 -35.62 2.57 -7.51
N LEU A 215 -35.32 3.79 -7.96
CA LEU A 215 -34.48 4.75 -7.23
C LEU A 215 -35.11 5.17 -5.89
N SER A 216 -36.42 5.40 -5.89
CA SER A 216 -37.17 5.73 -4.68
C SER A 216 -37.18 4.58 -3.68
N GLN A 217 -37.47 3.35 -4.12
CA GLN A 217 -37.59 2.18 -3.25
C GLN A 217 -36.25 1.67 -2.71
N SER A 218 -35.21 1.65 -3.54
CA SER A 218 -33.90 1.11 -3.16
C SER A 218 -33.03 2.11 -2.41
N LYS A 219 -33.00 3.37 -2.86
CA LYS A 219 -32.06 4.39 -2.37
C LYS A 219 -32.74 5.60 -1.74
N GLY A 220 -34.08 5.66 -1.70
CA GLY A 220 -34.82 6.81 -1.17
C GLY A 220 -34.68 8.09 -2.01
N ILE A 221 -34.24 7.97 -3.27
CA ILE A 221 -33.97 9.13 -4.11
C ILE A 221 -35.25 9.53 -4.83
N THR A 222 -35.81 10.68 -4.45
CA THR A 222 -37.03 11.26 -5.05
C THR A 222 -36.77 12.45 -5.95
N LYS A 223 -35.60 13.10 -5.83
CA LYS A 223 -35.17 14.24 -6.64
C LYS A 223 -33.70 14.09 -7.00
N LEU A 224 -33.32 14.57 -8.19
CA LEU A 224 -31.92 14.59 -8.63
C LEU A 224 -31.26 15.90 -8.22
N TYR A 225 -29.98 15.85 -7.87
CA TYR A 225 -29.18 17.07 -7.77
C TYR A 225 -29.02 17.72 -9.14
N SER A 226 -28.83 19.05 -9.18
CA SER A 226 -28.68 19.82 -10.43
C SER A 226 -27.64 19.22 -11.38
N HIS A 227 -26.45 18.87 -10.86
CA HIS A 227 -25.38 18.25 -11.64
C HIS A 227 -25.74 16.86 -12.16
N GLN A 228 -26.48 16.06 -11.39
CA GLN A 228 -26.94 14.74 -11.84
C GLN A 228 -27.90 14.89 -13.02
N ALA A 229 -28.88 15.79 -12.91
CA ALA A 229 -29.82 16.04 -14.00
C ALA A 229 -29.12 16.58 -15.26
N GLN A 230 -28.21 17.56 -15.13
CA GLN A 230 -27.42 18.08 -16.25
C GLN A 230 -26.62 16.98 -16.95
N ALA A 231 -25.97 16.10 -16.20
CA ALA A 231 -25.19 14.99 -16.75
C ALA A 231 -26.07 13.95 -17.47
N LEU A 232 -27.22 13.59 -16.89
CA LEU A 232 -28.14 12.62 -17.48
C LEU A 232 -28.78 13.15 -18.77
N THR A 233 -29.19 14.42 -18.79
CA THR A 233 -29.69 15.08 -20.00
C THR A 233 -28.65 15.03 -21.13
N ALA A 234 -27.40 15.37 -20.83
CA ALA A 234 -26.33 15.34 -21.83
C ALA A 234 -26.08 13.93 -22.38
N LEU A 235 -26.11 12.90 -21.52
CA LEU A 235 -25.89 11.51 -21.93
C LEU A 235 -27.06 10.93 -22.73
N MET A 236 -28.29 11.18 -22.30
CA MET A 236 -29.48 10.48 -22.78
C MET A 236 -30.22 11.23 -23.89
N GLN A 237 -30.23 12.56 -23.85
CA GLN A 237 -30.96 13.39 -24.82
C GLN A 237 -30.01 13.99 -25.86
N ASP A 238 -28.87 14.54 -25.43
CA ASP A 238 -27.93 15.22 -26.35
C ASP A 238 -26.92 14.26 -27.00
N ASN A 239 -26.88 12.98 -26.57
CA ASN A 239 -25.91 11.97 -27.01
C ASN A 239 -24.43 12.38 -26.84
N LYS A 240 -24.12 13.14 -25.79
CA LYS A 240 -22.75 13.60 -25.48
C LYS A 240 -22.10 12.72 -24.43
N SER A 241 -20.77 12.62 -24.50
CA SER A 241 -19.95 12.09 -23.42
C SER A 241 -19.81 13.14 -22.32
N VAL A 242 -19.76 12.70 -21.05
CA VAL A 242 -19.79 13.64 -19.91
C VAL A 242 -18.59 13.45 -19.00
N ILE A 243 -18.01 14.56 -18.57
CA ILE A 243 -17.08 14.61 -17.44
C ILE A 243 -17.67 15.40 -16.28
N VAL A 244 -17.69 14.77 -15.12
CA VAL A 244 -18.22 15.34 -13.88
C VAL A 244 -17.07 15.70 -12.95
N SER A 245 -16.95 16.98 -12.62
CA SER A 245 -15.94 17.54 -11.70
C SER A 245 -16.64 18.11 -10.47
N THR A 246 -17.10 17.23 -9.58
CA THR A 246 -17.82 17.61 -8.35
C THR A 246 -17.17 16.98 -7.12
N SER A 247 -17.51 17.49 -5.92
CA SER A 247 -16.91 17.04 -4.66
C SER A 247 -17.06 15.54 -4.41
N THR A 248 -16.20 14.96 -3.57
CA THR A 248 -16.34 13.57 -3.14
C THR A 248 -17.65 13.40 -2.37
N SER A 249 -18.42 12.36 -2.70
CA SER A 249 -19.76 12.08 -2.12
C SER A 249 -20.91 12.96 -2.63
N SER A 250 -20.76 13.65 -3.77
CA SER A 250 -21.84 14.40 -4.43
C SER A 250 -22.93 13.51 -5.07
N GLY A 251 -22.79 12.18 -5.02
CA GLY A 251 -23.70 11.24 -5.68
C GLY A 251 -23.33 10.95 -7.14
N LYS A 252 -22.04 11.03 -7.50
CA LYS A 252 -21.52 10.75 -8.85
C LYS A 252 -21.91 9.36 -9.38
N SER A 253 -22.07 8.36 -8.50
CA SER A 253 -22.42 7.01 -8.91
C SER A 253 -23.72 6.93 -9.70
N LEU A 254 -24.70 7.77 -9.36
CA LEU A 254 -25.99 7.78 -10.06
C LEU A 254 -25.85 8.19 -11.54
N ILE A 255 -24.87 9.03 -11.86
CA ILE A 255 -24.66 9.60 -13.20
C ILE A 255 -24.30 8.53 -14.22
N TYR A 256 -23.64 7.44 -13.80
CA TYR A 256 -23.37 6.30 -14.67
C TYR A 256 -24.29 5.11 -14.43
N GLN A 257 -24.86 4.95 -13.23
CA GLN A 257 -25.83 3.88 -12.94
C GLN A 257 -27.13 4.07 -13.75
N ALA A 258 -27.73 5.25 -13.68
CA ALA A 258 -29.01 5.53 -14.33
C ALA A 258 -29.02 5.36 -15.87
N PRO A 259 -28.06 5.90 -16.65
CA PRO A 259 -28.13 5.78 -18.11
C PRO A 259 -27.88 4.35 -18.61
N VAL A 260 -27.05 3.57 -17.90
CA VAL A 260 -26.83 2.15 -18.21
C VAL A 260 -28.10 1.36 -17.95
N LEU A 261 -28.76 1.56 -16.79
CA LEU A 261 -30.03 0.90 -16.47
C LEU A 261 -31.13 1.26 -17.45
N GLU A 262 -31.30 2.55 -17.78
CA GLU A 262 -32.31 2.99 -18.74
C GLU A 262 -32.09 2.35 -20.13
N THR A 263 -30.82 2.23 -20.55
CA THR A 263 -30.49 1.60 -21.83
C THR A 263 -30.76 0.09 -21.82
N LEU A 264 -30.55 -0.58 -20.68
CA LEU A 264 -30.91 -1.99 -20.49
C LEU A 264 -32.44 -2.20 -20.45
N ILE A 265 -33.19 -1.26 -19.88
CA ILE A 265 -34.67 -1.29 -19.88
C ILE A 265 -35.19 -1.23 -21.33
N ASN A 266 -34.59 -0.36 -22.15
CA ASN A 266 -35.00 -0.20 -23.55
C ASN A 266 -34.47 -1.30 -24.48
N ASN A 267 -33.26 -1.82 -24.21
CA ASN A 267 -32.65 -2.89 -24.98
C ASN A 267 -31.81 -3.81 -24.08
N PRO A 268 -32.32 -5.02 -23.74
CA PRO A 268 -31.66 -5.97 -22.85
C PRO A 268 -30.31 -6.50 -23.35
N ALA A 269 -30.03 -6.42 -24.66
CA ALA A 269 -28.77 -6.88 -25.24
C ALA A 269 -27.62 -5.89 -25.02
N SER A 270 -27.91 -4.65 -24.58
CA SER A 270 -26.92 -3.60 -24.39
C SER A 270 -25.88 -3.98 -23.33
N THR A 271 -24.64 -3.55 -23.53
CA THR A 271 -23.54 -3.82 -22.59
C THR A 271 -22.82 -2.55 -22.16
N ALA A 272 -22.15 -2.60 -21.01
CA ALA A 272 -21.39 -1.49 -20.45
C ALA A 272 -20.09 -1.95 -19.76
N PHE A 273 -19.01 -1.21 -19.98
CA PHE A 273 -17.78 -1.33 -19.19
C PHE A 273 -17.74 -0.27 -18.09
N CYS A 274 -17.36 -0.70 -16.88
CA CYS A 274 -17.08 0.20 -15.76
C CYS A 274 -15.64 -0.01 -15.31
N ILE A 275 -14.78 0.94 -15.68
CA ILE A 275 -13.33 0.89 -15.48
C ILE A 275 -12.99 1.70 -14.25
N PHE A 276 -12.43 1.03 -13.24
CA PHE A 276 -12.03 1.64 -11.98
C PHE A 276 -10.52 1.54 -11.74
N PRO A 277 -9.92 2.52 -11.07
CA PRO A 277 -8.49 2.51 -10.77
C PRO A 277 -8.10 1.39 -9.80
N THR A 278 -9.02 0.98 -8.91
CA THR A 278 -8.80 -0.03 -7.86
C THR A 278 -9.87 -1.11 -7.85
N LYS A 279 -9.48 -2.34 -7.50
CA LYS A 279 -10.39 -3.49 -7.40
C LYS A 279 -11.45 -3.32 -6.31
N ALA A 280 -11.09 -2.71 -5.18
CA ALA A 280 -12.01 -2.50 -4.07
C ALA A 280 -13.17 -1.57 -4.45
N LEU A 281 -12.86 -0.49 -5.18
CA LEU A 281 -13.88 0.41 -5.72
C LEU A 281 -14.80 -0.30 -6.72
N ALA A 282 -14.24 -1.12 -7.60
CA ALA A 282 -15.03 -1.89 -8.57
C ALA A 282 -16.04 -2.83 -7.88
N GLN A 283 -15.64 -3.51 -6.80
CA GLN A 283 -16.53 -4.38 -6.02
C GLN A 283 -17.62 -3.61 -5.28
N ASP A 284 -17.26 -2.48 -4.68
CA ASP A 284 -18.20 -1.60 -3.98
C ASP A 284 -19.27 -1.05 -4.94
N GLN A 285 -18.85 -0.55 -6.10
CA GLN A 285 -19.79 -0.09 -7.12
C GLN A 285 -20.63 -1.22 -7.69
N LYS A 286 -20.08 -2.44 -7.89
CA LYS A 286 -20.85 -3.62 -8.29
C LYS A 286 -22.00 -3.91 -7.30
N ARG A 287 -21.72 -3.89 -5.99
CA ARG A 287 -22.75 -4.12 -4.96
C ARG A 287 -23.88 -3.10 -5.08
N SER A 288 -23.54 -1.81 -5.11
CA SER A 288 -24.51 -0.72 -5.24
C SER A 288 -25.32 -0.80 -6.54
N PHE A 289 -24.70 -1.29 -7.62
CA PHE A 289 -25.36 -1.50 -8.92
C PHE A 289 -26.35 -2.67 -8.87
N ASN A 290 -25.98 -3.79 -8.23
CA ASN A 290 -26.84 -4.97 -8.09
C ASN A 290 -28.10 -4.68 -7.28
N GLU A 291 -28.02 -3.84 -6.24
CA GLU A 291 -29.19 -3.38 -5.47
C GLU A 291 -30.21 -2.65 -6.37
N LEU A 292 -29.72 -1.82 -7.29
CA LEU A 292 -30.58 -1.13 -8.28
C LEU A 292 -31.11 -2.08 -9.36
N LEU A 293 -30.29 -3.01 -9.86
CA LEU A 293 -30.72 -4.00 -10.84
C LEU A 293 -31.88 -4.84 -10.30
N TYR A 294 -31.77 -5.29 -9.05
CA TYR A 294 -32.83 -6.06 -8.40
C TYR A 294 -34.13 -5.25 -8.29
N ALA A 295 -34.04 -3.98 -7.85
CA ALA A 295 -35.21 -3.09 -7.76
C ALA A 295 -35.82 -2.73 -9.13
N CYS A 296 -35.01 -2.68 -10.19
CA CYS A 296 -35.50 -2.40 -11.54
C CYS A 296 -36.10 -3.63 -12.23
N PHE A 297 -35.43 -4.80 -12.16
CA PHE A 297 -35.71 -5.94 -13.04
C PHE A 297 -36.28 -7.18 -12.36
N GLU A 298 -36.36 -7.19 -11.03
CA GLU A 298 -36.83 -8.34 -10.24
C GLU A 298 -36.11 -9.63 -10.67
N ASP A 299 -36.84 -10.66 -11.12
CA ASP A 299 -36.30 -12.00 -11.43
C ASP A 299 -35.58 -12.09 -12.81
N GLN A 300 -35.73 -11.10 -13.70
CA GLN A 300 -35.08 -11.08 -15.03
C GLN A 300 -33.90 -10.10 -15.08
N GLN A 301 -33.07 -10.11 -14.03
CA GLN A 301 -31.98 -9.14 -13.90
C GLN A 301 -30.84 -9.35 -14.93
N PRO A 302 -30.42 -8.28 -15.62
CA PRO A 302 -29.12 -8.25 -16.29
C PRO A 302 -27.99 -8.57 -15.29
N ILE A 303 -27.00 -9.34 -15.73
CA ILE A 303 -25.92 -9.77 -14.83
C ILE A 303 -24.80 -8.71 -14.83
N ALA A 304 -24.43 -8.25 -13.63
CA ALA A 304 -23.32 -7.34 -13.39
C ALA A 304 -22.22 -8.03 -12.58
N GLU A 305 -21.02 -8.15 -13.17
CA GLU A 305 -19.93 -8.93 -12.60
C GLU A 305 -18.58 -8.24 -12.68
N THR A 306 -17.65 -8.64 -11.81
CA THR A 306 -16.28 -8.15 -11.81
C THR A 306 -15.39 -9.08 -12.64
N TYR A 307 -14.64 -8.50 -13.57
CA TYR A 307 -13.67 -9.20 -14.41
C TYR A 307 -12.30 -8.53 -14.23
N ASP A 308 -11.53 -9.04 -13.27
CA ASP A 308 -10.19 -8.54 -12.94
C ASP A 308 -9.22 -9.71 -12.63
N GLY A 309 -8.00 -9.37 -12.19
CA GLY A 309 -6.97 -10.37 -11.88
C GLY A 309 -7.34 -11.35 -10.76
N ASP A 310 -8.30 -11.00 -9.89
CA ASP A 310 -8.77 -11.85 -8.79
C ASP A 310 -9.95 -12.74 -9.21
N THR A 311 -10.51 -12.57 -10.43
CA THR A 311 -11.58 -13.42 -10.96
C THR A 311 -11.05 -14.84 -11.23
N PRO A 312 -11.61 -15.88 -10.56
CA PRO A 312 -11.22 -17.28 -10.74
C PRO A 312 -11.32 -17.70 -12.21
N ALA A 313 -10.38 -18.53 -12.67
CA ALA A 313 -10.31 -18.94 -14.08
C ALA A 313 -11.60 -19.63 -14.57
N GLU A 314 -12.22 -20.43 -13.70
CA GLU A 314 -13.46 -21.17 -13.98
C GLU A 314 -14.67 -20.25 -14.21
N ASP A 315 -14.68 -19.07 -13.58
CA ASP A 315 -15.79 -18.10 -13.70
C ASP A 315 -15.67 -17.21 -14.94
N ARG A 316 -14.47 -17.07 -15.52
CA ARG A 316 -14.20 -16.09 -16.58
C ARG A 316 -15.04 -16.30 -17.83
N GLU A 317 -15.20 -17.56 -18.26
CA GLU A 317 -16.01 -17.89 -19.43
C GLU A 317 -17.49 -17.60 -19.20
N ARG A 318 -18.02 -17.98 -18.03
CA ARG A 318 -19.40 -17.69 -17.63
C ARG A 318 -19.66 -16.18 -17.64
N ILE A 319 -18.82 -15.42 -16.94
CA ILE A 319 -18.95 -13.95 -16.83
C ILE A 319 -18.93 -13.29 -18.21
N ARG A 320 -17.97 -13.67 -19.07
CA ARG A 320 -17.87 -13.11 -20.42
C ARG A 320 -19.13 -13.32 -21.25
N ASN A 321 -19.74 -14.50 -21.15
CA ASN A 321 -20.87 -14.88 -22.01
C ASN A 321 -22.23 -14.42 -21.45
N SER A 322 -22.36 -14.22 -20.14
CA SER A 322 -23.65 -13.91 -19.49
C SER A 322 -23.80 -12.47 -19.02
N SER A 323 -22.70 -11.74 -18.78
CA SER A 323 -22.76 -10.43 -18.13
C SER A 323 -23.07 -9.29 -19.11
N SER A 324 -24.03 -8.45 -18.73
CA SER A 324 -24.34 -7.21 -19.44
C SER A 324 -23.44 -6.06 -18.99
N ILE A 325 -23.01 -6.07 -17.73
CA ILE A 325 -22.17 -5.02 -17.14
C ILE A 325 -20.92 -5.65 -16.56
N ILE A 326 -19.76 -5.10 -16.92
CA ILE A 326 -18.46 -5.60 -16.47
C ILE A 326 -17.69 -4.50 -15.75
N PHE A 327 -17.39 -4.77 -14.50
CA PHE A 327 -16.50 -3.98 -13.65
C PHE A 327 -15.08 -4.49 -13.83
N THR A 328 -14.18 -3.65 -14.31
CA THR A 328 -12.81 -4.05 -14.65
C THR A 328 -11.80 -2.94 -14.39
N ASN A 329 -10.55 -3.16 -14.78
CA ASN A 329 -9.46 -2.19 -14.72
C ASN A 329 -8.76 -2.09 -16.09
N PRO A 330 -7.97 -1.02 -16.35
CA PRO A 330 -7.26 -0.87 -17.61
C PRO A 330 -6.30 -2.03 -17.91
N ASP A 331 -5.72 -2.62 -16.86
CA ASP A 331 -4.78 -3.73 -16.95
C ASP A 331 -5.42 -4.98 -17.57
N MET A 332 -6.63 -5.34 -17.14
CA MET A 332 -7.34 -6.53 -17.61
C MET A 332 -7.92 -6.31 -19.02
N LEU A 333 -8.32 -5.06 -19.34
CA LEU A 333 -8.65 -4.69 -20.71
C LEU A 333 -7.48 -4.95 -21.65
N HIS A 334 -6.30 -4.45 -21.29
CA HIS A 334 -5.09 -4.60 -22.07
C HIS A 334 -4.59 -6.04 -22.19
N ALA A 335 -4.54 -6.76 -21.07
CA ALA A 335 -3.86 -8.04 -20.98
C ALA A 335 -4.72 -9.21 -21.49
N ASN A 336 -6.05 -9.13 -21.39
CA ASN A 336 -6.95 -10.26 -21.66
C ASN A 336 -8.11 -9.92 -22.60
N ILE A 337 -8.84 -8.81 -22.38
CA ILE A 337 -10.09 -8.55 -23.11
C ILE A 337 -9.82 -8.20 -24.59
N LEU A 338 -9.00 -7.18 -24.85
CA LEU A 338 -8.72 -6.71 -26.22
C LEU A 338 -7.94 -7.76 -27.06
N PRO A 339 -6.89 -8.42 -26.54
CA PRO A 339 -6.18 -9.46 -27.29
C PRO A 339 -7.07 -10.67 -27.63
N SER A 340 -8.05 -10.97 -26.76
CA SER A 340 -9.04 -12.04 -27.00
C SER A 340 -10.38 -11.52 -27.53
N HIS A 341 -10.39 -10.38 -28.25
CA HIS A 341 -11.61 -9.72 -28.73
C HIS A 341 -12.58 -10.65 -29.49
N ALA A 342 -12.08 -11.68 -30.19
CA ALA A 342 -12.92 -12.68 -30.86
C ALA A 342 -13.90 -13.38 -29.90
N SER A 343 -13.46 -13.72 -28.68
CA SER A 343 -14.32 -14.30 -27.64
C SER A 343 -15.24 -13.26 -27.00
N TRP A 344 -14.92 -11.98 -27.11
CA TRP A 344 -15.68 -10.85 -26.57
C TRP A 344 -16.61 -10.20 -27.60
N ARG A 345 -16.70 -10.74 -28.83
CA ARG A 345 -17.43 -10.14 -29.95
C ARG A 345 -18.87 -9.76 -29.58
N GLN A 346 -19.63 -10.66 -28.95
CA GLN A 346 -21.02 -10.41 -28.57
C GLN A 346 -21.15 -9.22 -27.60
N PHE A 347 -20.19 -9.07 -26.69
CA PHE A 347 -20.17 -7.98 -25.73
C PHE A 347 -19.81 -6.65 -26.40
N LEU A 348 -18.76 -6.63 -27.24
CA LEU A 348 -18.24 -5.42 -27.88
C LEU A 348 -19.20 -4.83 -28.94
N VAL A 349 -19.93 -5.68 -29.67
CA VAL A 349 -20.94 -5.22 -30.65
C VAL A 349 -22.07 -4.44 -29.96
N ASN A 350 -22.44 -4.82 -28.74
CA ASN A 350 -23.55 -4.20 -28.02
C ASN A 350 -23.12 -3.13 -26.99
N LEU A 351 -21.84 -2.76 -26.97
CA LEU A 351 -21.27 -1.84 -25.99
C LEU A 351 -21.78 -0.41 -26.21
N LYS A 352 -22.49 0.15 -25.22
CA LYS A 352 -23.05 1.52 -25.31
C LYS A 352 -22.34 2.52 -24.43
N PHE A 353 -21.88 2.09 -23.26
CA PHE A 353 -21.22 2.97 -22.30
C PHE A 353 -19.89 2.42 -21.84
N VAL A 354 -18.91 3.32 -21.75
CA VAL A 354 -17.61 3.07 -21.10
C VAL A 354 -17.44 4.12 -20.02
N LEU A 355 -17.59 3.69 -18.77
CA LEU A 355 -17.30 4.50 -17.60
C LEU A 355 -15.83 4.37 -17.26
N VAL A 356 -15.17 5.51 -17.06
CA VAL A 356 -13.83 5.59 -16.46
C VAL A 356 -13.89 6.52 -15.27
N ASP A 357 -13.86 5.93 -14.08
CA ASP A 357 -13.94 6.67 -12.81
C ASP A 357 -12.57 7.18 -12.36
N GLU A 358 -12.57 8.25 -11.56
CA GLU A 358 -11.40 8.95 -11.03
C GLU A 358 -10.38 9.36 -12.11
N LEU A 359 -10.82 10.12 -13.12
CA LEU A 359 -10.00 10.43 -14.31
C LEU A 359 -8.64 11.06 -13.96
N HIS A 360 -8.57 11.86 -12.89
CA HIS A 360 -7.32 12.44 -12.36
C HIS A 360 -6.24 11.42 -11.94
N VAL A 361 -6.59 10.16 -11.72
CA VAL A 361 -5.60 9.10 -11.43
C VAL A 361 -4.78 8.75 -12.68
N TYR A 362 -5.38 8.92 -13.86
CA TYR A 362 -4.75 8.57 -15.14
C TYR A 362 -3.96 9.75 -15.70
N GLY A 363 -2.92 10.14 -14.98
CA GLY A 363 -1.93 11.13 -15.41
C GLY A 363 -0.64 10.52 -15.93
N GLY A 364 0.09 11.31 -16.71
CA GLY A 364 1.42 10.99 -17.18
C GLY A 364 1.52 9.76 -18.07
N GLY A 365 2.61 9.00 -17.92
CA GLY A 365 2.83 7.76 -18.68
C GLY A 365 1.74 6.71 -18.42
N PHE A 366 1.24 6.60 -17.18
CA PHE A 366 0.11 5.71 -16.88
C PHE A 366 -1.15 6.13 -17.64
N GLY A 367 -1.46 7.43 -17.64
CA GLY A 367 -2.55 8.00 -18.45
C GLY A 367 -2.39 7.72 -19.94
N ALA A 368 -1.17 7.82 -20.47
CA ALA A 368 -0.88 7.54 -21.88
C ALA A 368 -1.13 6.07 -22.24
N HIS A 369 -0.69 5.13 -21.40
CA HIS A 369 -1.01 3.72 -21.57
C HIS A 369 -2.53 3.47 -21.61
N VAL A 370 -3.27 4.05 -20.66
CA VAL A 370 -4.74 3.90 -20.61
C VAL A 370 -5.40 4.52 -21.85
N ALA A 371 -4.96 5.70 -22.29
CA ALA A 371 -5.48 6.34 -23.50
C ALA A 371 -5.31 5.45 -24.73
N TYR A 372 -4.14 4.82 -24.91
CA TYR A 372 -3.92 3.87 -26.01
C TYR A 372 -4.74 2.58 -25.88
N VAL A 373 -4.98 2.10 -24.65
CA VAL A 373 -5.88 0.96 -24.40
C VAL A 373 -7.32 1.32 -24.82
N ILE A 374 -7.79 2.52 -24.51
CA ILE A 374 -9.13 2.96 -24.94
C ILE A 374 -9.19 3.17 -26.45
N ARG A 375 -8.17 3.76 -27.08
CA ARG A 375 -8.09 3.88 -28.55
C ARG A 375 -8.18 2.52 -29.26
N ARG A 376 -7.51 1.49 -28.71
CA ARG A 376 -7.64 0.10 -29.19
C ARG A 376 -9.06 -0.45 -29.02
N LEU A 377 -9.70 -0.19 -27.88
CA LEU A 377 -11.10 -0.57 -27.63
C LEU A 377 -12.03 0.07 -28.66
N VAL A 378 -11.93 1.40 -28.87
CA VAL A 378 -12.74 2.12 -29.85
C VAL A 378 -12.54 1.56 -31.25
N ARG A 379 -11.28 1.38 -31.67
CA ARG A 379 -10.93 0.77 -32.96
C ARG A 379 -11.57 -0.61 -33.17
N LEU A 380 -11.54 -1.46 -32.15
CA LEU A 380 -12.16 -2.79 -32.20
C LEU A 380 -13.69 -2.71 -32.30
N CYS A 381 -14.32 -1.82 -31.53
CA CYS A 381 -15.77 -1.63 -31.59
C CYS A 381 -16.22 -1.09 -32.96
N GLU A 382 -15.50 -0.12 -33.53
CA GLU A 382 -15.80 0.39 -34.87
C GLU A 382 -15.62 -0.68 -35.95
N PHE A 383 -14.56 -1.50 -35.87
CA PHE A 383 -14.37 -2.63 -36.77
C PHE A 383 -15.52 -3.64 -36.69
N LEU A 384 -16.12 -3.81 -35.51
CA LEU A 384 -17.30 -4.67 -35.29
C LEU A 384 -18.63 -4.00 -35.69
N GLY A 385 -18.60 -2.74 -36.18
CA GLY A 385 -19.77 -1.99 -36.61
C GLY A 385 -20.46 -1.18 -35.51
N ASN A 386 -19.81 -0.99 -34.36
CA ASN A 386 -20.34 -0.22 -33.23
C ASN A 386 -19.67 1.16 -33.11
N ASN A 387 -20.37 2.19 -33.59
CA ASN A 387 -19.91 3.59 -33.56
C ASN A 387 -20.69 4.44 -32.53
N SER A 388 -21.39 3.79 -31.59
CA SER A 388 -22.34 4.43 -30.67
C SER A 388 -21.86 4.51 -29.22
N LEU A 389 -20.54 4.42 -29.01
CA LEU A 389 -19.96 4.46 -27.67
C LEU A 389 -20.05 5.85 -27.07
N ARG A 390 -20.49 5.91 -25.81
CA ARG A 390 -20.47 7.13 -24.99
C ARG A 390 -19.57 6.91 -23.78
N PHE A 391 -18.78 7.93 -23.46
CA PHE A 391 -17.87 7.90 -22.33
C PHE A 391 -18.46 8.68 -21.16
N ILE A 392 -18.32 8.11 -19.96
CA ILE A 392 -18.68 8.78 -18.72
C ILE A 392 -17.42 8.83 -17.88
N SER A 393 -17.04 10.02 -17.42
CA SER A 393 -15.93 10.18 -16.50
C SER A 393 -16.31 11.00 -15.29
N CYS A 394 -15.77 10.59 -14.16
CA CYS A 394 -15.92 11.27 -12.89
C CYS A 394 -14.50 11.61 -12.40
N SER A 395 -14.33 12.82 -11.88
CA SER A 395 -13.05 13.24 -11.31
C SER A 395 -13.26 14.16 -10.13
N ALA A 396 -12.26 14.24 -9.26
CA ALA A 396 -12.08 15.36 -8.37
C ALA A 396 -11.78 16.64 -9.18
N THR A 397 -11.82 17.79 -8.51
CA THR A 397 -11.54 19.10 -9.13
C THR A 397 -10.15 19.10 -9.76
N ILE A 398 -10.14 19.11 -11.09
CA ILE A 398 -8.95 19.23 -11.94
C ILE A 398 -9.05 20.52 -12.74
N ARG A 399 -7.89 21.10 -13.09
CA ARG A 399 -7.84 22.41 -13.74
C ARG A 399 -8.50 22.44 -15.11
N ASP A 400 -8.25 21.42 -15.94
CA ASP A 400 -8.81 21.29 -17.29
C ASP A 400 -9.35 19.87 -17.55
N PRO A 401 -10.57 19.56 -17.07
CA PRO A 401 -11.19 18.25 -17.24
C PRO A 401 -11.52 17.91 -18.69
N VAL A 402 -11.94 18.90 -19.48
CA VAL A 402 -12.38 18.68 -20.87
C VAL A 402 -11.19 18.24 -21.72
N SER A 403 -10.06 18.95 -21.64
CA SER A 403 -8.84 18.57 -22.36
C SER A 403 -8.37 17.16 -21.98
N GLN A 404 -8.37 16.82 -20.68
CA GLN A 404 -7.98 15.49 -20.23
C GLN A 404 -8.90 14.39 -20.82
N MET A 405 -10.21 14.61 -20.82
CA MET A 405 -11.19 13.68 -21.38
C MET A 405 -10.99 13.49 -22.89
N ARG A 406 -10.73 14.58 -23.62
CA ARG A 406 -10.46 14.56 -25.06
C ARG A 406 -9.21 13.74 -25.38
N THR A 407 -8.11 13.99 -24.68
CA THR A 407 -6.86 13.25 -24.90
C THR A 407 -7.00 11.78 -24.54
N MET A 408 -7.70 11.46 -23.44
CA MET A 408 -7.92 10.08 -22.99
C MET A 408 -8.74 9.25 -23.97
N PHE A 409 -9.86 9.81 -24.47
CA PHE A 409 -10.83 9.07 -25.28
C PHE A 409 -10.79 9.37 -26.77
N ASN A 410 -9.91 10.29 -27.20
CA ASN A 410 -9.79 10.75 -28.58
C ASN A 410 -11.10 11.34 -29.12
N LEU A 411 -11.65 12.31 -28.38
CA LEU A 411 -12.95 12.96 -28.65
C LEU A 411 -12.78 14.43 -29.09
N ASP A 412 -13.75 14.92 -29.85
CA ASP A 412 -13.89 16.33 -30.25
C ASP A 412 -14.61 17.18 -29.17
N ASP A 413 -14.46 18.51 -29.24
CA ASP A 413 -15.02 19.44 -28.24
C ASP A 413 -16.56 19.41 -28.16
N ASP A 414 -17.22 19.24 -29.29
CA ASP A 414 -18.68 19.21 -29.38
C ASP A 414 -19.30 17.95 -28.76
N GLN A 415 -18.48 16.88 -28.65
CA GLN A 415 -18.86 15.57 -28.09
C GLN A 415 -18.76 15.50 -26.57
N VAL A 416 -18.10 16.46 -25.91
CA VAL A 416 -17.86 16.45 -24.46
C VAL A 416 -18.68 17.53 -23.75
N LYS A 417 -19.35 17.16 -22.65
CA LYS A 417 -20.02 18.09 -21.74
C LYS A 417 -19.37 18.06 -20.36
N LEU A 418 -18.87 19.21 -19.91
CA LEU A 418 -18.43 19.43 -18.53
C LEU A 418 -19.63 19.70 -17.61
N VAL A 419 -19.62 19.05 -16.45
CA VAL A 419 -20.54 19.31 -15.34
C VAL A 419 -19.71 19.52 -14.06
N ASP A 420 -19.62 20.77 -13.60
CA ASP A 420 -18.81 21.21 -12.45
C ASP A 420 -19.64 21.90 -11.35
N GLU A 421 -20.92 22.22 -11.62
CA GLU A 421 -21.85 22.86 -10.67
C GLU A 421 -22.38 21.87 -9.62
N ASP A 422 -21.63 21.65 -8.55
CA ASP A 422 -22.02 20.71 -7.51
C ASP A 422 -23.25 21.15 -6.67
N GLY A 423 -24.41 20.57 -7.01
CA GLY A 423 -25.68 20.74 -6.29
C GLY A 423 -25.90 19.88 -5.04
N SER A 424 -24.92 19.07 -4.61
CA SER A 424 -25.07 18.22 -3.42
C SER A 424 -24.98 19.01 -2.10
N PRO A 425 -25.64 18.55 -1.01
CA PRO A 425 -25.51 19.21 0.29
C PRO A 425 -24.13 19.01 0.90
N LEU A 426 -23.65 20.00 1.64
CA LEU A 426 -22.40 19.92 2.40
C LEU A 426 -22.66 20.37 3.84
N GLY A 427 -22.34 19.54 4.82
CA GLY A 427 -22.33 19.93 6.24
C GLY A 427 -21.18 20.87 6.57
N LYS A 428 -21.23 21.52 7.75
CA LYS A 428 -20.11 22.37 8.22
C LYS A 428 -18.85 21.52 8.34
N LYS A 429 -17.72 21.96 7.75
CA LYS A 429 -16.44 21.23 7.86
C LYS A 429 -15.39 22.12 8.51
N ASN A 430 -14.86 21.64 9.63
CA ASN A 430 -13.78 22.28 10.37
C ASN A 430 -12.45 21.67 9.95
N VAL A 431 -11.52 22.50 9.50
CA VAL A 431 -10.17 22.06 9.15
C VAL A 431 -9.16 22.69 10.09
N LEU A 432 -8.36 21.85 10.75
CA LEU A 432 -7.37 22.26 11.73
C LEU A 432 -5.96 21.88 11.27
N VAL A 433 -5.02 22.80 11.40
CA VAL A 433 -3.59 22.59 11.17
C VAL A 433 -2.89 22.56 12.52
N ILE A 434 -2.31 21.42 12.87
CA ILE A 434 -1.66 21.20 14.17
C ILE A 434 -0.17 20.94 13.95
N ARG A 435 0.64 21.61 14.78
CA ARG A 435 2.07 21.33 14.92
C ARG A 435 2.27 20.57 16.24
N PRO A 436 3.02 19.45 16.25
CA PRO A 436 3.35 18.74 17.47
C PRO A 436 3.95 19.69 18.51
N PRO A 437 3.58 19.58 19.80
CA PRO A 437 4.13 20.44 20.84
C PRO A 437 5.61 20.10 21.12
N PRO A 438 6.38 21.03 21.73
CA PRO A 438 7.73 20.74 22.18
C PRO A 438 7.74 19.63 23.24
N LEU A 439 8.82 18.82 23.28
CA LEU A 439 9.00 17.76 24.29
C LEU A 439 9.07 18.34 25.71
N ASN A 440 9.68 19.52 25.86
CA ASN A 440 9.72 20.27 27.10
C ASN A 440 9.10 21.65 26.87
N PRO A 441 7.99 22.01 27.56
CA PRO A 441 7.36 23.32 27.43
C PRO A 441 8.28 24.51 27.76
N ILE A 442 9.32 24.26 28.57
CA ILE A 442 10.26 25.29 29.06
C ILE A 442 11.44 25.49 28.08
N ASP A 443 11.76 24.49 27.27
CA ASP A 443 12.80 24.55 26.24
C ASP A 443 12.22 24.18 24.87
N PRO A 444 11.72 25.18 24.10
CA PRO A 444 11.20 24.97 22.76
C PRO A 444 12.23 24.39 21.77
N ASN A 445 13.53 24.47 22.09
CA ASN A 445 14.62 23.91 21.28
C ASN A 445 14.95 22.45 21.64
N GLY A 446 14.37 21.91 22.72
CA GLY A 446 14.59 20.56 23.23
C GLY A 446 14.00 19.42 22.39
N GLY A 447 13.60 19.72 21.15
CA GLY A 447 12.97 18.80 20.21
C GLY A 447 11.44 18.76 20.34
N MET A 448 10.77 18.35 19.27
CA MET A 448 9.30 18.28 19.20
C MET A 448 8.82 16.87 19.52
N GLN A 449 7.62 16.76 20.06
CA GLN A 449 6.95 15.46 20.17
C GLN A 449 6.82 14.82 18.80
N HIS A 450 6.93 13.49 18.77
CA HIS A 450 6.86 12.76 17.50
C HIS A 450 5.41 12.80 16.96
N PRO A 451 5.19 13.07 15.66
CA PRO A 451 3.85 13.18 15.06
C PRO A 451 2.97 11.95 15.33
N VAL A 452 3.55 10.74 15.25
CA VAL A 452 2.85 9.48 15.58
C VAL A 452 2.25 9.49 16.98
N SER A 453 2.94 10.07 17.97
CA SER A 453 2.43 10.16 19.34
C SER A 453 1.21 11.06 19.40
N VAL A 454 1.31 12.26 18.83
CA VAL A 454 0.22 13.25 18.81
C VAL A 454 -1.00 12.71 18.08
N THR A 455 -0.79 12.11 16.90
CA THR A 455 -1.87 11.49 16.12
C THR A 455 -2.52 10.33 16.87
N ALA A 456 -1.74 9.50 17.57
CA ALA A 456 -2.29 8.40 18.37
C ALA A 456 -3.17 8.92 19.52
N ASP A 457 -2.74 9.96 20.23
CA ASP A 457 -3.53 10.55 21.32
C ASP A 457 -4.85 11.15 20.80
N MET A 458 -4.79 11.91 19.71
CA MET A 458 -5.98 12.48 19.07
C MET A 458 -6.94 11.40 18.55
N LEU A 459 -6.42 10.32 17.95
CA LEU A 459 -7.24 9.23 17.47
C LEU A 459 -7.95 8.50 18.63
N ILE A 460 -7.24 8.24 19.73
CA ILE A 460 -7.82 7.61 20.93
C ILE A 460 -8.89 8.52 21.54
N GLU A 461 -8.65 9.84 21.59
CA GLU A 461 -9.62 10.82 22.10
C GLU A 461 -10.92 10.82 21.28
N LEU A 462 -10.81 10.84 19.94
CA LEU A 462 -11.96 10.73 19.04
C LEU A 462 -12.70 9.40 19.19
N MET A 463 -11.96 8.29 19.25
CA MET A 463 -12.55 6.96 19.44
C MET A 463 -13.29 6.83 20.78
N SER A 464 -12.76 7.44 21.85
CA SER A 464 -13.39 7.42 23.17
C SER A 464 -14.71 8.18 23.21
N LYS A 465 -14.92 9.11 22.26
CA LYS A 465 -16.17 9.85 22.06
C LYS A 465 -17.11 9.22 21.02
N GLY A 466 -16.77 8.03 20.51
CA GLY A 466 -17.56 7.32 19.50
C GLY A 466 -17.43 7.89 18.08
N VAL A 467 -16.51 8.83 17.84
CA VAL A 467 -16.36 9.51 16.54
C VAL A 467 -15.66 8.60 15.54
N ARG A 468 -16.32 8.33 14.40
CA ARG A 468 -15.72 7.46 13.36
C ARG A 468 -14.63 8.20 12.60
N THR A 469 -13.41 7.67 12.65
CA THR A 469 -12.21 8.39 12.24
C THR A 469 -11.31 7.59 11.31
N ILE A 470 -10.81 8.23 10.25
CA ILE A 470 -9.70 7.70 9.43
C ILE A 470 -8.42 8.49 9.69
N ALA A 471 -7.30 7.81 9.89
CA ALA A 471 -5.98 8.41 10.03
C ALA A 471 -5.10 8.03 8.83
N PHE A 472 -4.79 9.01 7.97
CA PHE A 472 -3.91 8.84 6.83
C PHE A 472 -2.44 9.00 7.20
N CYS A 473 -1.61 8.12 6.66
CA CYS A 473 -0.16 8.12 6.81
C CYS A 473 0.51 8.13 5.43
N LYS A 474 1.57 8.95 5.30
CA LYS A 474 2.37 9.07 4.06
C LYS A 474 2.96 7.74 3.56
N VAL A 475 3.42 6.87 4.47
CA VAL A 475 4.12 5.61 4.13
C VAL A 475 3.62 4.42 4.97
N ARG A 476 3.74 3.20 4.41
CA ARG A 476 3.31 1.92 5.05
C ARG A 476 3.91 1.77 6.47
N ARG A 477 5.19 2.11 6.64
CA ARG A 477 5.87 2.05 7.95
C ARG A 477 5.21 2.95 9.00
N SER A 478 4.89 4.18 8.64
CA SER A 478 4.27 5.14 9.57
C SER A 478 2.87 4.69 9.99
N CYS A 479 2.12 4.06 9.07
CA CYS A 479 0.83 3.44 9.37
C CYS A 479 0.97 2.32 10.43
N GLU A 480 1.94 1.42 10.26
CA GLU A 480 2.21 0.33 11.21
C GLU A 480 2.70 0.83 12.58
N LEU A 481 3.51 1.91 12.61
CA LEU A 481 3.94 2.54 13.86
C LEU A 481 2.78 3.21 14.59
N LEU A 482 1.89 3.90 13.86
CA LEU A 482 0.73 4.56 14.44
C LEU A 482 -0.27 3.56 15.02
N ILE A 483 -0.63 2.50 14.29
CA ILE A 483 -1.53 1.47 14.82
C ILE A 483 -0.94 0.74 16.02
N ARG A 484 0.38 0.51 16.04
CA ARG A 484 1.08 -0.05 17.20
C ARG A 484 0.96 0.86 18.41
N ALA A 485 1.28 2.15 18.27
CA ALA A 485 1.19 3.13 19.36
C ALA A 485 -0.24 3.25 19.91
N VAL A 486 -1.25 3.25 19.03
CA VAL A 486 -2.67 3.29 19.42
C VAL A 486 -3.06 2.05 20.21
N LYS A 487 -2.75 0.84 19.69
CA LYS A 487 -3.09 -0.42 20.37
C LYS A 487 -2.38 -0.59 21.70
N GLU A 488 -1.12 -0.19 21.80
CA GLU A 488 -0.36 -0.25 23.07
C GLU A 488 -1.00 0.66 24.13
N ARG A 489 -1.37 1.90 23.78
CA ARG A 489 -2.03 2.84 24.71
C ARG A 489 -3.42 2.38 25.12
N LEU A 490 -4.23 1.89 24.17
CA LEU A 490 -5.56 1.36 24.47
C LEU A 490 -5.51 0.12 25.36
N LYS A 491 -4.49 -0.74 25.21
CA LYS A 491 -4.32 -1.93 26.05
C LYS A 491 -3.76 -1.63 27.44
N ALA A 492 -3.08 -0.50 27.61
CA ALA A 492 -2.55 -0.06 28.90
C ALA A 492 -3.61 0.64 29.78
N ASP A 493 -4.76 0.98 29.21
CA ASP A 493 -5.88 1.63 29.88
C ASP A 493 -7.07 0.65 29.93
N ASP A 494 -7.34 0.07 31.09
CA ASP A 494 -8.37 -0.95 31.28
C ASP A 494 -9.77 -0.47 30.85
N GLU A 495 -10.09 0.82 31.02
CA GLU A 495 -11.38 1.39 30.61
C GLU A 495 -11.52 1.40 29.07
N ARG A 496 -10.41 1.59 28.36
CA ARG A 496 -10.37 1.75 26.89
C ARG A 496 -9.92 0.49 26.16
N TYR A 497 -9.61 -0.59 26.88
CA TYR A 497 -9.17 -1.86 26.31
C TYR A 497 -10.10 -2.37 25.21
N HIS A 498 -11.42 -2.25 25.43
CA HIS A 498 -12.45 -2.68 24.48
C HIS A 498 -12.37 -1.98 23.10
N LEU A 499 -11.79 -0.76 23.05
CA LEU A 499 -11.58 -0.01 21.80
C LEU A 499 -10.41 -0.56 20.97
N ALA A 500 -9.50 -1.33 21.56
CA ALA A 500 -8.33 -1.87 20.85
C ALA A 500 -8.70 -2.81 19.70
N ASN A 501 -9.85 -3.48 19.79
CA ASN A 501 -10.41 -4.34 18.74
C ASN A 501 -11.22 -3.56 17.69
N LYS A 502 -11.58 -2.29 17.97
CA LYS A 502 -12.33 -1.40 17.08
C LYS A 502 -11.45 -0.54 16.18
N VAL A 503 -10.13 -0.77 16.20
CA VAL A 503 -9.15 -0.06 15.36
C VAL A 503 -8.21 -1.03 14.65
N THR A 504 -7.97 -0.78 13.37
CA THR A 504 -7.05 -1.57 12.55
C THR A 504 -6.32 -0.69 11.54
N SER A 505 -5.30 -1.23 10.89
CA SER A 505 -4.61 -0.60 9.77
C SER A 505 -5.14 -1.11 8.43
N TYR A 506 -4.95 -0.36 7.35
CA TYR A 506 -5.27 -0.73 5.97
C TYR A 506 -4.17 -0.28 5.00
N ARG A 507 -3.72 -1.20 4.14
CA ARG A 507 -2.73 -0.92 3.10
C ARG A 507 -2.79 -1.94 1.97
N GLY A 508 -2.34 -1.55 0.79
CA GLY A 508 -2.44 -2.36 -0.43
C GLY A 508 -1.73 -3.72 -0.41
N GLY A 509 -0.70 -3.90 0.44
CA GLY A 509 0.03 -5.17 0.55
C GLY A 509 -0.71 -6.27 1.32
N TYR A 510 -1.83 -5.97 1.98
CA TYR A 510 -2.61 -7.00 2.66
C TYR A 510 -3.30 -7.94 1.67
N MET A 511 -3.45 -9.20 2.10
CA MET A 511 -4.20 -10.22 1.37
C MET A 511 -5.61 -9.72 1.02
N ALA A 512 -6.11 -10.12 -0.15
CA ALA A 512 -7.43 -9.70 -0.62
C ALA A 512 -8.55 -10.05 0.38
N GLU A 513 -8.48 -11.23 1.01
CA GLU A 513 -9.45 -11.65 2.04
C GLU A 513 -9.43 -10.73 3.27
N ASP A 514 -8.24 -10.30 3.71
CA ASP A 514 -8.09 -9.40 4.85
C ASP A 514 -8.62 -8.00 4.55
N ARG A 515 -8.35 -7.47 3.35
CA ARG A 515 -8.89 -6.18 2.92
C ARG A 515 -10.42 -6.19 2.92
N ARG A 516 -11.04 -7.26 2.40
CA ARG A 516 -12.50 -7.45 2.42
C ARG A 516 -13.08 -7.49 3.83
N LYS A 517 -12.42 -8.18 4.77
CA LYS A 517 -12.85 -8.22 6.18
C LYS A 517 -12.82 -6.83 6.82
N ILE A 518 -11.76 -6.06 6.56
CA ILE A 518 -11.62 -4.70 7.09
C ILE A 518 -12.66 -3.76 6.48
N GLU A 519 -12.84 -3.80 5.15
CA GLU A 519 -13.84 -3.00 4.43
C GLU A 519 -15.25 -3.29 4.92
N SER A 520 -15.62 -4.57 5.09
CA SER A 520 -16.92 -4.95 5.64
C SER A 520 -17.09 -4.50 7.10
N GLY A 521 -16.04 -4.59 7.93
CA GLY A 521 -16.09 -4.14 9.32
C GLY A 521 -16.29 -2.63 9.44
N LEU A 522 -15.73 -1.88 8.50
CA LEU A 522 -15.86 -0.43 8.41
C LEU A 522 -17.27 -0.02 7.95
N PHE A 523 -17.79 -0.68 6.91
CA PHE A 523 -19.13 -0.44 6.38
C PHE A 523 -20.23 -0.77 7.41
N ASN A 524 -20.09 -1.89 8.13
CA ASN A 524 -21.06 -2.32 9.13
C ASN A 524 -20.95 -1.52 10.45
N GLY A 525 -19.99 -0.60 10.59
CA GLY A 525 -19.77 0.18 11.81
C GLY A 525 -19.12 -0.59 12.97
N ASN A 526 -18.60 -1.79 12.72
CA ASN A 526 -17.88 -2.59 13.71
C ASN A 526 -16.51 -1.98 14.06
N LEU A 527 -15.93 -1.22 13.13
CA LEU A 527 -14.69 -0.48 13.32
C LEU A 527 -14.99 1.01 13.54
N LEU A 528 -14.46 1.57 14.63
CA LEU A 528 -14.54 3.00 14.93
C LEU A 528 -13.44 3.79 14.23
N ALA A 529 -12.26 3.20 14.07
CA ALA A 529 -11.13 3.88 13.47
C ALA A 529 -10.31 2.99 12.53
N ILE A 530 -9.72 3.62 11.52
CA ILE A 530 -8.82 2.95 10.58
C ILE A 530 -7.60 3.80 10.30
N VAL A 531 -6.42 3.19 10.37
CA VAL A 531 -5.14 3.83 10.00
C VAL A 531 -4.76 3.37 8.60
N ALA A 532 -4.67 4.27 7.64
CA ALA A 532 -4.49 3.90 6.24
C ALA A 532 -3.36 4.67 5.54
N THR A 533 -2.80 4.09 4.49
CA THR A 533 -2.04 4.88 3.51
C THR A 533 -2.99 5.51 2.49
N ASN A 534 -2.47 6.06 1.40
CA ASN A 534 -3.25 6.47 0.23
C ASN A 534 -4.10 5.35 -0.42
N ALA A 535 -4.03 4.10 0.08
CA ALA A 535 -4.84 3.00 -0.42
C ALA A 535 -6.36 3.21 -0.20
N LEU A 536 -6.74 4.02 0.81
CA LEU A 536 -8.14 4.45 1.04
C LEU A 536 -8.39 5.90 0.61
N GLU A 537 -7.43 6.52 -0.10
CA GLU A 537 -7.60 7.88 -0.64
C GLU A 537 -8.66 7.92 -1.74
N LEU A 538 -8.80 6.81 -2.49
CA LEU A 538 -9.65 6.68 -3.67
C LEU A 538 -10.93 5.87 -3.44
N GLY A 539 -12.03 6.38 -3.99
CA GLY A 539 -13.31 5.74 -4.28
C GLY A 539 -14.14 5.00 -3.23
N ILE A 540 -13.59 4.26 -2.26
CA ILE A 540 -14.39 3.29 -1.50
C ILE A 540 -15.46 4.00 -0.66
N ASP A 541 -16.71 3.52 -0.72
CA ASP A 541 -17.76 3.95 0.20
C ASP A 541 -17.57 3.34 1.59
N ILE A 542 -16.79 4.05 2.39
CA ILE A 542 -16.46 3.72 3.77
C ILE A 542 -17.63 4.07 4.74
N GLY A 543 -18.74 4.60 4.23
CA GLY A 543 -19.80 5.21 5.04
C GLY A 543 -19.47 6.64 5.48
N SER A 544 -20.33 7.24 6.31
CA SER A 544 -20.12 8.60 6.81
C SER A 544 -19.02 8.63 7.89
N LEU A 545 -17.81 9.01 7.52
CA LEU A 545 -16.78 9.36 8.51
C LEU A 545 -17.05 10.75 9.07
N ASP A 546 -16.84 10.88 10.36
CA ASP A 546 -17.05 12.12 11.11
C ASP A 546 -15.77 12.95 11.18
N ALA A 547 -14.61 12.27 11.27
CA ALA A 547 -13.29 12.89 11.35
C ALA A 547 -12.23 12.25 10.44
N VAL A 548 -11.31 13.06 9.94
CA VAL A 548 -10.09 12.65 9.22
C VAL A 548 -8.87 13.25 9.91
N LEU A 549 -7.85 12.44 10.17
CA LEU A 549 -6.52 12.87 10.58
C LEU A 549 -5.53 12.58 9.46
N VAL A 550 -4.70 13.55 9.07
CA VAL A 550 -3.64 13.39 8.07
C VAL A 550 -2.30 13.64 8.76
N MET A 551 -1.49 12.60 8.93
CA MET A 551 -0.18 12.67 9.55
C MET A 551 0.91 12.90 8.50
N GLY A 552 1.33 14.15 8.38
CA GLY A 552 2.30 14.67 7.42
C GLY A 552 1.75 14.87 6.01
N PHE A 553 2.41 15.70 5.21
CA PHE A 553 1.92 16.12 3.89
C PHE A 553 1.91 14.96 2.89
N PRO A 554 0.77 14.68 2.20
CA PRO A 554 0.59 13.52 1.33
C PRO A 554 1.18 13.72 -0.08
N PHE A 555 2.30 14.45 -0.20
CA PHE A 555 3.01 14.79 -1.45
C PHE A 555 2.26 15.66 -2.46
N SER A 556 0.97 15.94 -2.25
CA SER A 556 0.24 16.89 -3.10
C SER A 556 -0.96 17.48 -2.38
N ILE A 557 -1.33 18.70 -2.77
CA ILE A 557 -2.53 19.38 -2.25
C ILE A 557 -3.80 18.67 -2.73
N SER A 558 -3.79 18.11 -3.94
CA SER A 558 -4.90 17.29 -4.47
C SER A 558 -5.17 16.08 -3.56
N SER A 559 -4.12 15.33 -3.21
CA SER A 559 -4.23 14.19 -2.28
C SER A 559 -4.73 14.61 -0.90
N LEU A 560 -4.25 15.75 -0.37
CA LEU A 560 -4.73 16.28 0.90
C LEU A 560 -6.24 16.60 0.86
N ARG A 561 -6.70 17.28 -0.20
CA ARG A 561 -8.11 17.61 -0.41
C ARG A 561 -8.98 16.35 -0.53
N GLN A 562 -8.49 15.33 -1.23
CA GLN A 562 -9.20 14.04 -1.33
C GLN A 562 -9.32 13.33 0.02
N GLN A 563 -8.25 13.32 0.80
CA GLN A 563 -8.24 12.76 2.16
C GLN A 563 -9.21 13.52 3.08
N PHE A 564 -9.21 14.85 3.04
CA PHE A 564 -10.19 15.68 3.78
C PHE A 564 -11.63 15.48 3.30
N GLY A 565 -11.82 15.13 2.03
CA GLY A 565 -13.11 14.78 1.44
C GLY A 565 -13.68 13.44 1.91
N ARG A 566 -12.93 12.64 2.69
CA ARG A 566 -13.44 11.36 3.23
C ARG A 566 -14.38 11.56 4.42
N ALA A 567 -14.27 12.66 5.15
CA ALA A 567 -15.20 13.05 6.21
C ALA A 567 -16.28 14.03 5.71
N GLY A 568 -17.48 13.93 6.29
CA GLY A 568 -18.59 14.87 6.06
C GLY A 568 -19.49 14.53 4.86
N ARG A 569 -19.91 13.26 4.71
CA ARG A 569 -20.78 12.80 3.61
C ARG A 569 -22.28 13.14 3.78
N SER A 570 -22.66 13.96 4.76
CA SER A 570 -24.05 14.29 5.09
C SER A 570 -24.18 15.74 5.56
N HIS A 571 -25.39 16.17 5.96
CA HIS A 571 -25.62 17.49 6.58
C HIS A 571 -24.89 17.70 7.92
N GLN A 572 -24.21 16.68 8.45
CA GLN A 572 -23.57 16.73 9.76
C GLN A 572 -22.23 17.48 9.73
N GLU A 573 -21.89 18.06 10.88
CA GLU A 573 -20.59 18.69 11.08
C GLU A 573 -19.46 17.63 10.97
N SER A 574 -18.33 18.01 10.39
CA SER A 574 -17.17 17.12 10.21
C SER A 574 -15.86 17.82 10.57
N LEU A 575 -14.85 17.01 10.88
CA LEU A 575 -13.52 17.45 11.29
C LEU A 575 -12.44 16.89 10.33
N ALA A 576 -11.54 17.74 9.88
CA ALA A 576 -10.31 17.35 9.19
C ALA A 576 -9.10 17.97 9.89
N VAL A 577 -8.09 17.18 10.19
CA VAL A 577 -6.89 17.66 10.90
C VAL A 577 -5.65 17.31 10.08
N PHE A 578 -4.83 18.30 9.77
CA PHE A 578 -3.47 18.11 9.28
C PHE A 578 -2.49 18.22 10.44
N ILE A 579 -1.68 17.18 10.65
CA ILE A 579 -0.69 17.09 11.73
C ILE A 579 0.70 17.10 11.09
N GLY A 580 1.41 18.21 11.24
CA GLY A 580 2.74 18.39 10.64
C GLY A 580 3.84 17.56 11.32
N GLY A 581 4.79 17.09 10.53
CA GLY A 581 6.05 16.51 10.94
C GLY A 581 7.20 17.49 11.15
N GLY A 582 8.38 16.93 11.36
CA GLY A 582 9.63 17.67 11.52
C GLY A 582 10.37 17.96 10.21
N ASP A 583 9.87 17.48 9.06
CA ASP A 583 10.46 17.72 7.75
C ASP A 583 10.14 19.13 7.22
N PRO A 584 11.00 19.69 6.34
CA PRO A 584 10.86 21.10 5.88
C PRO A 584 9.51 21.45 5.23
N ILE A 585 8.83 20.47 4.63
CA ILE A 585 7.56 20.67 3.92
C ILE A 585 6.42 20.81 4.91
N ASP A 586 6.33 19.88 5.87
CA ASP A 586 5.36 19.96 6.94
C ASP A 586 5.56 21.23 7.79
N GLN A 587 6.81 21.63 8.02
CA GLN A 587 7.12 22.90 8.69
C GLN A 587 6.64 24.11 7.87
N HIS A 588 6.81 24.10 6.56
CA HIS A 588 6.35 25.16 5.67
C HIS A 588 4.82 25.30 5.70
N PHE A 589 4.07 24.21 5.55
CA PHE A 589 2.60 24.26 5.59
C PHE A 589 2.04 24.54 6.98
N THR A 590 2.70 24.12 8.05
CA THR A 590 2.30 24.54 9.41
C THR A 590 2.64 26.01 9.71
N ALA A 591 3.62 26.60 9.03
CA ALA A 591 3.93 28.03 9.16
C ALA A 591 3.05 28.91 8.27
N HIS A 592 2.60 28.39 7.13
CA HIS A 592 1.77 29.09 6.14
C HIS A 592 0.51 28.28 5.78
N PRO A 593 -0.41 28.07 6.74
CA PRO A 593 -1.54 27.15 6.58
C PRO A 593 -2.51 27.54 5.46
N LYS A 594 -2.61 28.84 5.11
CA LYS A 594 -3.47 29.33 4.01
C LYS A 594 -3.12 28.72 2.64
N LEU A 595 -1.85 28.36 2.43
CA LEU A 595 -1.39 27.76 1.18
C LEU A 595 -2.06 26.41 0.88
N LEU A 596 -2.55 25.70 1.90
CA LEU A 596 -3.28 24.43 1.73
C LEU A 596 -4.63 24.63 1.01
N PHE A 597 -5.18 25.85 1.04
CA PHE A 597 -6.49 26.18 0.47
C PHE A 597 -6.37 27.03 -0.79
N ASP A 598 -5.44 27.99 -0.80
CA ASP A 598 -5.30 28.96 -1.90
C ASP A 598 -4.60 28.38 -3.13
N ALA A 599 -3.94 27.22 -3.02
CA ALA A 599 -3.24 26.63 -4.15
C ALA A 599 -4.21 26.23 -5.28
N PRO A 600 -3.88 26.55 -6.54
CA PRO A 600 -4.71 26.19 -7.68
C PRO A 600 -4.77 24.67 -7.86
N ASP A 601 -5.84 24.18 -8.48
CA ASP A 601 -5.88 22.78 -8.91
C ASP A 601 -4.76 22.48 -9.89
N VAL A 602 -4.20 21.27 -9.75
CA VAL A 602 -3.06 20.80 -10.53
C VAL A 602 -3.55 20.24 -11.85
N GLU A 603 -2.84 20.56 -12.93
CA GLU A 603 -3.07 19.94 -14.23
C GLU A 603 -2.52 18.51 -14.23
N VAL A 604 -3.29 17.57 -14.78
CA VAL A 604 -2.91 16.16 -14.88
C VAL A 604 -2.69 15.83 -16.36
N PRO A 605 -1.54 16.20 -16.96
CA PRO A 605 -1.30 15.99 -18.38
C PRO A 605 -1.15 14.50 -18.70
N ILE A 606 -1.60 14.11 -19.89
CA ILE A 606 -1.44 12.76 -20.46
C ILE A 606 -0.34 12.83 -21.52
N ASP A 607 0.73 12.05 -21.35
CA ASP A 607 1.90 12.03 -22.23
C ASP A 607 1.67 11.13 -23.46
N ILE A 608 0.72 11.54 -24.30
CA ILE A 608 0.32 10.77 -25.48
C ILE A 608 1.42 10.73 -26.55
N ASP A 609 2.32 11.72 -26.56
CA ASP A 609 3.41 11.84 -27.54
C ASP A 609 4.61 10.94 -27.23
N ASN A 610 4.52 10.14 -26.16
CA ASN A 610 5.56 9.21 -25.78
C ASN A 610 5.70 8.06 -26.81
N VAL A 611 6.67 8.22 -27.72
CA VAL A 611 6.94 7.28 -28.82
C VAL A 611 7.12 5.84 -28.34
N LEU A 612 7.70 5.60 -27.16
CA LEU A 612 7.91 4.24 -26.65
C LEU A 612 6.59 3.58 -26.23
N ILE A 613 5.73 4.34 -25.53
CA ILE A 613 4.39 3.88 -25.13
C ILE A 613 3.53 3.66 -26.37
N ALA A 614 3.55 4.62 -27.30
CA ALA A 614 2.85 4.56 -28.57
C ALA A 614 3.26 3.30 -29.36
N GLN A 615 4.55 3.10 -29.59
CA GLN A 615 5.09 1.95 -30.31
C GLN A 615 4.65 0.62 -29.64
N ALA A 616 4.76 0.53 -28.31
CA ALA A 616 4.37 -0.68 -27.58
C ALA A 616 2.88 -1.01 -27.74
N HIS A 617 2.01 -0.01 -27.71
CA HIS A 617 0.57 -0.21 -27.90
C HIS A 617 0.16 -0.44 -29.35
N VAL A 618 0.85 0.16 -30.32
CA VAL A 618 0.61 -0.10 -31.75
C VAL A 618 0.97 -1.55 -32.10
N GLN A 619 2.01 -2.13 -31.49
CA GLN A 619 2.31 -3.56 -31.61
C GLN A 619 1.15 -4.44 -31.11
N CYS A 620 0.59 -4.09 -29.95
CA CYS A 620 -0.59 -4.79 -29.43
C CYS A 620 -1.81 -4.60 -30.34
N ALA A 621 -2.01 -3.40 -30.87
CA ALA A 621 -3.11 -3.09 -31.79
C ALA A 621 -2.98 -3.89 -33.10
N ALA A 622 -1.76 -4.03 -33.62
CA ALA A 622 -1.47 -4.82 -34.83
C ALA A 622 -1.70 -6.32 -34.64
N PHE A 623 -1.46 -6.83 -33.43
CA PHE A 623 -1.81 -8.20 -33.06
C PHE A 623 -3.33 -8.43 -33.00
N GLU A 624 -4.08 -7.45 -32.51
CA GLU A 624 -5.55 -7.52 -32.43
C GLU A 624 -6.21 -7.46 -33.80
N LEU A 625 -5.82 -6.48 -34.60
CA LEU A 625 -6.28 -6.26 -35.96
C LEU A 625 -5.12 -5.66 -36.77
N PRO A 626 -4.84 -6.14 -38.00
CA PRO A 626 -3.81 -5.56 -38.85
C PRO A 626 -3.95 -4.04 -38.98
N ILE A 627 -2.84 -3.32 -38.81
CA ILE A 627 -2.78 -1.86 -38.91
C ILE A 627 -2.81 -1.48 -40.38
N ILE A 628 -3.77 -0.65 -40.76
CA ILE A 628 -3.90 -0.08 -42.09
C ILE A 628 -3.73 1.44 -41.94
N PRO A 629 -2.64 2.05 -42.44
CA PRO A 629 -2.33 3.46 -42.17
C PRO A 629 -3.48 4.41 -42.46
N SER A 630 -4.15 4.26 -43.62
CA SER A 630 -5.27 5.12 -44.03
C SER A 630 -6.52 4.99 -43.16
N ARG A 631 -6.70 3.88 -42.45
CA ARG A 631 -7.83 3.67 -41.53
C ARG A 631 -7.49 4.08 -40.10
N ASP A 632 -6.26 3.78 -39.68
CA ASP A 632 -5.87 3.78 -38.27
C ASP A 632 -5.12 5.07 -37.83
N GLU A 633 -4.77 5.97 -38.75
CA GLU A 633 -4.13 7.27 -38.46
C GLU A 633 -4.94 8.15 -37.48
N LYS A 634 -6.26 7.99 -37.44
CA LYS A 634 -7.13 8.70 -36.50
C LYS A 634 -6.97 8.25 -35.04
N TYR A 635 -6.41 7.06 -34.81
CA TYR A 635 -6.21 6.51 -33.45
C TYR A 635 -4.76 6.58 -33.01
N PHE A 636 -3.82 6.39 -33.94
CA PHE A 636 -2.40 6.29 -33.65
C PHE A 636 -1.65 7.24 -34.56
N ASP A 637 -0.66 7.92 -33.99
CA ASP A 637 0.31 8.66 -34.80
C ASP A 637 1.27 7.65 -35.46
N LEU A 638 0.95 7.24 -36.69
CA LEU A 638 1.67 6.21 -37.43
C LEU A 638 2.88 6.78 -38.18
N GLN A 639 3.72 7.58 -37.50
CA GLN A 639 4.97 8.08 -38.10
C GLN A 639 5.91 6.91 -38.48
N GLY A 640 6.81 7.17 -39.42
CA GLY A 640 7.73 6.16 -39.95
C GLY A 640 8.54 5.40 -38.90
N GLN A 641 8.88 6.01 -37.75
CA GLN A 641 9.61 5.30 -36.68
C GLN A 641 8.80 4.16 -36.04
N ILE A 642 7.47 4.31 -35.95
CA ILE A 642 6.57 3.29 -35.39
C ILE A 642 6.25 2.22 -36.45
N LEU A 643 5.94 2.63 -37.69
CA LEU A 643 5.67 1.71 -38.79
C LEU A 643 6.88 0.81 -39.11
N ASN A 644 8.10 1.35 -39.07
CA ASN A 644 9.34 0.59 -39.31
C ASN A 644 9.62 -0.51 -38.27
N LYS A 645 8.86 -0.54 -37.16
CA LYS A 645 8.97 -1.56 -36.11
C LYS A 645 7.90 -2.65 -36.25
N LEU A 646 6.90 -2.46 -37.10
CA LEU A 646 5.90 -3.48 -37.40
C LEU A 646 6.36 -4.37 -38.55
N THR A 647 5.74 -5.52 -38.68
CA THR A 647 5.99 -6.44 -39.80
C THR A 647 5.03 -6.09 -40.94
N PRO A 648 5.51 -5.64 -42.12
CA PRO A 648 4.63 -5.36 -43.25
C PRO A 648 4.02 -6.65 -43.80
N ILE A 649 2.77 -6.56 -44.22
CA ILE A 649 2.00 -7.57 -44.96
C ILE A 649 1.35 -6.90 -46.18
N ASP A 650 0.94 -7.68 -47.17
CA ASP A 650 0.30 -7.19 -48.41
C ASP A 650 1.10 -6.06 -49.09
N ASP A 651 2.36 -6.33 -49.42
CA ASP A 651 3.30 -5.38 -50.06
C ASP A 651 3.51 -4.05 -49.32
N GLY A 652 3.12 -3.95 -48.05
CA GLY A 652 3.29 -2.77 -47.20
C GLY A 652 2.02 -1.92 -47.02
N ASP A 653 0.88 -2.38 -47.52
CA ASP A 653 -0.42 -1.72 -47.34
C ASP A 653 -1.03 -1.99 -45.96
N ALA A 654 -0.62 -3.09 -45.30
CA ALA A 654 -1.01 -3.42 -43.94
C ALA A 654 0.18 -3.90 -43.12
N TYR A 655 0.05 -3.85 -41.79
CA TYR A 655 1.12 -4.16 -40.86
C TYR A 655 0.61 -5.04 -39.71
N THR A 656 1.38 -6.06 -39.36
CA THR A 656 1.15 -6.93 -38.20
C THR A 656 2.21 -6.73 -37.13
N CYS A 657 2.01 -7.36 -35.98
CA CYS A 657 2.95 -7.31 -34.86
C CYS A 657 4.30 -7.97 -35.21
N ASP A 658 5.39 -7.46 -34.63
CA ASP A 658 6.73 -8.05 -34.73
C ASP A 658 6.72 -9.47 -34.15
N ASP A 659 7.24 -10.44 -34.91
CA ASP A 659 7.31 -11.86 -34.54
C ASP A 659 8.02 -12.10 -33.20
N ARG A 660 8.94 -11.19 -32.80
CA ARG A 660 9.66 -11.28 -31.52
C ARG A 660 8.78 -11.06 -30.29
N LEU A 661 7.63 -10.41 -30.47
CA LEU A 661 6.69 -10.12 -29.38
C LEU A 661 5.62 -11.20 -29.23
N MET A 662 5.56 -12.14 -30.17
CA MET A 662 4.65 -13.28 -30.17
C MET A 662 5.03 -14.32 -29.09
N PRO A 663 4.09 -15.18 -28.65
CA PRO A 663 2.69 -15.29 -29.09
C PRO A 663 1.73 -14.29 -28.42
N TRP A 664 2.18 -13.51 -27.42
CA TRP A 664 1.31 -12.64 -26.63
C TRP A 664 1.95 -11.26 -26.36
N PRO A 665 1.90 -10.33 -27.33
CA PRO A 665 2.53 -9.01 -27.23
C PRO A 665 2.16 -8.19 -25.97
N PRO A 666 0.90 -8.21 -25.48
CA PRO A 666 0.51 -7.49 -24.26
C PRO A 666 1.33 -7.87 -23.02
N LYS A 667 1.93 -9.06 -22.97
CA LYS A 667 2.79 -9.46 -21.85
C LYS A 667 4.06 -8.60 -21.75
N ASN A 668 4.49 -8.00 -22.86
CA ASN A 668 5.69 -7.18 -22.95
C ASN A 668 5.43 -5.69 -22.71
N VAL A 669 4.17 -5.30 -22.53
CA VAL A 669 3.77 -3.90 -22.29
C VAL A 669 3.25 -3.80 -20.86
N ASN A 670 3.90 -2.96 -20.05
CA ASN A 670 3.50 -2.79 -18.67
C ASN A 670 2.85 -1.42 -18.47
N ILE A 671 1.57 -1.44 -18.10
CA ILE A 671 0.77 -0.21 -17.92
C ILE A 671 1.08 0.48 -16.60
N ARG A 672 1.26 -0.27 -15.50
CA ARG A 672 1.47 0.28 -14.15
C ARG A 672 2.93 0.37 -13.72
N GLY A 673 3.84 0.08 -14.64
CA GLY A 673 5.27 -0.05 -14.39
C GLY A 673 5.63 -1.30 -13.61
N ALA A 674 6.68 -1.97 -14.09
CA ALA A 674 7.33 -3.12 -13.48
C ALA A 674 6.37 -4.09 -12.77
N ASN A 675 5.98 -5.17 -13.47
CA ASN A 675 5.52 -6.39 -12.81
C ASN A 675 6.74 -6.93 -12.09
N GLU A 676 6.95 -6.41 -10.90
CA GLU A 676 7.95 -6.90 -9.99
C GLU A 676 7.47 -8.24 -9.48
N ASP A 677 8.42 -9.16 -9.31
CA ASP A 677 8.13 -10.40 -8.64
C ASP A 677 7.59 -10.11 -7.23
N GLU A 678 6.51 -10.78 -6.85
CA GLU A 678 6.00 -10.69 -5.48
C GLU A 678 6.63 -11.77 -4.61
N PHE A 679 6.98 -11.38 -3.39
CA PHE A 679 7.56 -12.23 -2.37
C PHE A 679 6.52 -12.55 -1.31
N ALA A 680 6.33 -13.83 -1.01
CA ALA A 680 5.41 -14.27 0.02
C ALA A 680 6.05 -14.19 1.42
N VAL A 681 5.41 -13.47 2.34
CA VAL A 681 5.78 -13.43 3.75
C VAL A 681 4.97 -14.50 4.49
N VAL A 682 5.67 -15.55 4.93
CA VAL A 682 5.08 -16.72 5.57
C VAL A 682 5.33 -16.65 7.07
N ASP A 683 4.25 -16.58 7.85
CA ASP A 683 4.36 -16.71 9.30
C ASP A 683 4.45 -18.17 9.73
N THR A 684 5.55 -18.45 10.43
CA THR A 684 5.94 -19.76 10.97
C THR A 684 5.73 -19.86 12.48
N THR A 685 5.14 -18.84 13.11
CA THR A 685 4.76 -18.86 14.54
C THR A 685 3.93 -20.09 14.85
N ASN A 686 4.35 -20.88 15.84
CA ASN A 686 3.68 -22.12 16.25
C ASN A 686 3.39 -23.07 15.08
N ASP A 687 4.30 -23.12 14.09
CA ASP A 687 4.22 -23.95 12.88
C ASP A 687 2.98 -23.72 11.99
N ARG A 688 2.33 -22.54 12.07
CA ARG A 688 1.10 -22.26 11.32
C ARG A 688 1.27 -22.13 9.81
N ASN A 689 2.47 -21.79 9.33
CA ASN A 689 2.84 -21.66 7.91
C ASN A 689 1.80 -20.92 7.05
N LEU A 690 1.36 -19.75 7.53
CA LEU A 690 0.34 -18.94 6.87
C LEU A 690 0.99 -17.81 6.10
N VAL A 691 0.62 -17.63 4.82
CA VAL A 691 1.01 -16.42 4.06
C VAL A 691 0.21 -15.25 4.63
N ILE A 692 0.91 -14.31 5.26
CA ILE A 692 0.29 -13.12 5.86
C ILE A 692 0.32 -11.92 4.90
N GLU A 693 1.26 -11.91 3.95
CA GLU A 693 1.48 -10.75 3.09
C GLU A 693 2.27 -11.08 1.82
N THR A 694 2.09 -10.29 0.76
CA THR A 694 2.98 -10.26 -0.40
C THR A 694 3.65 -8.90 -0.53
N ILE A 695 4.94 -8.90 -0.85
CA ILE A 695 5.77 -7.70 -0.96
C ILE A 695 6.43 -7.66 -2.33
N GLU A 696 6.45 -6.48 -2.95
CA GLU A 696 7.09 -6.27 -4.26
C GLU A 696 8.62 -6.44 -4.16
N ALA A 697 9.25 -7.07 -5.16
CA ALA A 697 10.70 -7.36 -5.17
C ALA A 697 11.57 -6.14 -4.88
N SER A 698 11.22 -4.94 -5.37
CA SER A 698 11.98 -3.72 -5.09
C SER A 698 11.98 -3.31 -3.63
N ARG A 699 11.08 -3.85 -2.81
CA ARG A 699 10.91 -3.48 -1.40
C ARG A 699 11.48 -4.52 -0.45
N THR A 700 11.72 -5.74 -0.91
CA THR A 700 12.15 -6.86 -0.05
C THR A 700 13.48 -6.55 0.63
N SER A 701 14.47 -6.06 -0.10
CA SER A 701 15.78 -5.68 0.47
C SER A 701 15.67 -4.63 1.59
N PHE A 702 14.62 -3.81 1.59
CA PHE A 702 14.40 -2.73 2.56
C PHE A 702 13.49 -3.13 3.73
N THR A 703 12.86 -4.30 3.69
CA THR A 703 11.82 -4.70 4.66
C THR A 703 11.98 -6.12 5.19
N LEU A 704 12.49 -7.04 4.37
CA LEU A 704 12.63 -8.46 4.65
C LEU A 704 14.11 -8.85 4.79
N TYR A 705 14.87 -8.11 5.59
CA TYR A 705 16.24 -8.48 5.94
C TYR A 705 16.25 -9.37 7.19
N GLU A 706 17.11 -10.39 7.20
CA GLU A 706 17.24 -11.32 8.31
C GLU A 706 17.62 -10.60 9.62
N GLY A 707 16.99 -11.00 10.73
CA GLY A 707 17.10 -10.31 12.02
C GLY A 707 16.29 -9.00 12.10
N GLY A 708 15.69 -8.56 11.00
CA GLY A 708 14.81 -7.40 10.92
C GLY A 708 13.45 -7.61 11.58
N ILE A 709 12.82 -6.52 12.02
CA ILE A 709 11.43 -6.53 12.50
C ILE A 709 10.50 -6.08 11.38
N PHE A 710 9.70 -7.04 10.92
CA PHE A 710 8.59 -6.83 10.01
C PHE A 710 7.31 -6.52 10.80
N LEU A 711 6.61 -5.43 10.45
CA LEU A 711 5.36 -5.05 11.12
C LEU A 711 4.15 -5.40 10.25
N HIS A 712 3.20 -6.13 10.82
CA HIS A 712 1.94 -6.46 10.17
C HIS A 712 0.77 -6.27 11.14
N LYS A 713 -0.12 -5.30 10.83
CA LYS A 713 -1.29 -4.91 11.64
C LYS A 713 -0.93 -4.44 13.07
N GLY A 714 0.24 -3.81 13.19
CA GLY A 714 0.84 -3.36 14.45
C GLY A 714 1.58 -4.44 15.24
N LEU A 715 1.56 -5.69 14.77
CA LEU A 715 2.24 -6.81 15.42
C LEU A 715 3.66 -6.97 14.86
N PRO A 716 4.69 -7.09 15.73
CA PRO A 716 6.06 -7.31 15.29
C PRO A 716 6.33 -8.79 14.99
N TYR A 717 6.95 -9.03 13.85
CA TYR A 717 7.44 -10.31 13.40
C TYR A 717 8.94 -10.21 13.12
N LEU A 718 9.73 -11.12 13.68
CA LEU A 718 11.14 -11.24 13.39
C LEU A 718 11.32 -12.02 12.08
N VAL A 719 12.07 -11.44 11.14
CA VAL A 719 12.47 -12.12 9.90
C VAL A 719 13.56 -13.14 10.24
N ARG A 720 13.19 -14.43 10.20
CA ARG A 720 14.09 -15.55 10.52
C ARG A 720 14.92 -15.99 9.33
N TYR A 721 14.34 -15.90 8.14
CA TYR A 721 14.92 -16.41 6.92
C TYR A 721 14.37 -15.65 5.72
N PHE A 722 15.24 -15.23 4.81
CA PHE A 722 14.87 -14.59 3.55
C PHE A 722 15.50 -15.34 2.38
N ASP A 723 14.66 -15.74 1.42
CA ASP A 723 15.06 -16.54 0.26
C ASP A 723 14.67 -15.80 -1.04
N PRO A 724 15.64 -15.07 -1.64
CA PRO A 724 15.51 -14.42 -2.94
C PRO A 724 15.08 -15.35 -4.07
N ASP A 725 15.63 -16.57 -4.11
CA ASP A 725 15.49 -17.50 -5.23
C ASP A 725 14.08 -18.11 -5.27
N ASN A 726 13.55 -18.48 -4.10
CA ASN A 726 12.19 -19.02 -3.97
C ASN A 726 11.12 -17.95 -3.70
N LYS A 727 11.50 -16.66 -3.71
CA LYS A 727 10.59 -15.51 -3.50
C LYS A 727 9.79 -15.61 -2.19
N LEU A 728 10.44 -15.97 -1.09
CA LEU A 728 9.76 -16.13 0.21
C LEU A 728 10.57 -15.57 1.37
N ALA A 729 9.86 -15.12 2.41
CA ALA A 729 10.44 -14.78 3.71
C ALA A 729 9.68 -15.50 4.82
N LYS A 730 10.40 -16.14 5.74
CA LYS A 730 9.81 -16.75 6.93
C LYS A 730 9.96 -15.81 8.11
N VAL A 731 8.83 -15.53 8.73
CA VAL A 731 8.75 -14.63 9.88
C VAL A 731 8.16 -15.36 11.08
N THR A 732 8.47 -14.88 12.29
CA THR A 732 7.92 -15.40 13.55
C THR A 732 7.47 -14.23 14.41
N ARG A 733 6.27 -14.29 14.97
CA ARG A 733 5.72 -13.29 15.90
C ARG A 733 6.62 -13.22 17.13
N VAL A 734 6.96 -12.01 17.52
CA VAL A 734 7.79 -11.74 18.70
C VAL A 734 7.18 -10.64 19.54
N HIS A 735 7.56 -10.58 20.81
CA HIS A 735 7.23 -9.46 21.70
C HIS A 735 8.53 -8.71 21.99
N VAL A 736 8.74 -7.58 21.31
CA VAL A 736 9.97 -6.78 21.43
C VAL A 736 9.64 -5.29 21.55
N ASP A 737 10.42 -4.59 22.36
CA ASP A 737 10.30 -3.14 22.59
C ASP A 737 11.10 -2.28 21.60
N TRP A 738 11.65 -2.91 20.57
CA TRP A 738 12.42 -2.24 19.54
C TRP A 738 11.86 -2.50 18.14
N ILE A 739 12.23 -1.62 17.21
CA ILE A 739 11.94 -1.73 15.78
C ILE A 739 13.25 -1.64 15.00
N THR A 740 13.22 -2.00 13.72
CA THR A 740 14.37 -1.85 12.84
C THR A 740 14.24 -0.64 11.92
N ARG A 741 15.38 0.00 11.65
CA ARG A 741 15.54 0.98 10.57
C ARG A 741 16.69 0.51 9.69
N GLN A 742 16.42 0.26 8.42
CA GLN A 742 17.45 -0.16 7.50
C GLN A 742 18.56 0.91 7.38
N ARG A 743 19.76 0.44 7.05
CA ARG A 743 20.89 1.25 6.63
C ARG A 743 21.16 0.85 5.19
N ASP A 744 20.82 1.78 4.30
CA ASP A 744 20.99 1.61 2.88
C ASP A 744 21.71 2.82 2.30
N PHE A 745 22.34 2.61 1.16
CA PHE A 745 22.78 3.69 0.31
C PHE A 745 22.41 3.37 -1.12
N THR A 746 22.02 4.40 -1.86
CA THR A 746 21.81 4.31 -3.29
C THR A 746 23.01 4.93 -3.99
N ASP A 747 23.50 4.25 -5.02
CA ASP A 747 24.50 4.77 -5.94
C ASP A 747 23.90 4.84 -7.34
N VAL A 748 24.00 6.01 -7.94
CA VAL A 748 23.37 6.32 -9.23
C VAL A 748 24.46 6.62 -10.23
N ASP A 749 24.91 5.62 -10.99
CA ASP A 749 26.01 5.82 -11.94
C ASP A 749 25.54 5.98 -13.39
N PRO A 750 25.94 7.07 -14.08
CA PRO A 750 25.76 7.20 -15.50
C PRO A 750 26.68 6.22 -16.25
N GLY A 751 26.07 5.36 -17.06
CA GLY A 751 26.71 4.36 -17.89
C GLY A 751 27.03 4.89 -19.30
N ARG A 752 26.40 4.31 -20.31
CA ARG A 752 26.70 4.60 -21.72
C ARG A 752 26.07 5.91 -22.16
N ARG A 753 26.88 6.84 -22.64
CA ARG A 753 26.41 8.08 -23.31
C ARG A 753 25.69 7.74 -24.62
N ILE A 754 24.54 8.37 -24.82
CA ILE A 754 23.69 8.26 -26.01
C ILE A 754 23.68 9.59 -26.78
N ALA A 755 23.56 10.73 -26.10
CA ALA A 755 23.52 12.06 -26.69
C ALA A 755 24.25 13.08 -25.82
N SER A 756 24.69 14.19 -26.42
CA SER A 756 25.43 15.27 -25.77
C SER A 756 24.92 16.62 -26.26
N ARG A 757 24.79 17.60 -25.36
CA ARG A 757 24.46 19.00 -25.66
C ARG A 757 25.45 19.92 -24.95
N ARG A 758 26.11 20.77 -25.72
CA ARG A 758 27.09 21.73 -25.20
C ARG A 758 26.48 23.13 -25.15
N PHE A 759 26.55 23.73 -23.97
CA PHE A 759 26.21 25.12 -23.72
C PHE A 759 27.50 25.91 -23.46
N GLU A 760 27.37 27.22 -23.23
CA GLU A 760 28.51 28.11 -23.01
C GLU A 760 29.32 27.71 -21.77
N HIS A 761 28.63 27.45 -20.65
CA HIS A 761 29.26 27.18 -19.35
C HIS A 761 29.15 25.72 -18.87
N PHE A 762 28.41 24.86 -19.57
CA PHE A 762 28.25 23.46 -19.15
C PHE A 762 27.95 22.52 -20.32
N VAL A 763 28.14 21.22 -20.08
CA VAL A 763 27.77 20.15 -21.02
C VAL A 763 26.75 19.26 -20.32
N ALA A 764 25.59 19.07 -20.96
CA ALA A 764 24.62 18.08 -20.55
C ALA A 764 24.83 16.80 -21.37
N GLU A 765 24.90 15.66 -20.69
CA GLU A 765 25.09 14.35 -21.30
C GLU A 765 23.87 13.47 -21.00
N HIS A 766 23.27 12.84 -22.01
CA HIS A 766 22.14 11.93 -21.87
C HIS A 766 22.56 10.48 -22.18
N GLY A 767 22.15 9.53 -21.34
CA GLY A 767 22.62 8.15 -21.45
C GLY A 767 21.87 7.14 -20.58
N THR A 768 22.42 5.93 -20.50
CA THR A 768 21.92 4.89 -19.59
C THR A 768 22.45 5.11 -18.18
N PHE A 769 21.69 4.69 -17.18
CA PHE A 769 22.04 4.76 -15.76
C PHE A 769 21.91 3.38 -15.13
N LYS A 770 22.78 3.11 -14.16
CA LYS A 770 22.69 1.96 -13.25
C LYS A 770 22.46 2.50 -11.85
N VAL A 771 21.25 2.32 -11.34
CA VAL A 771 20.88 2.68 -9.96
C VAL A 771 21.02 1.42 -9.11
N THR A 772 21.96 1.44 -8.18
CA THR A 772 22.24 0.30 -7.29
C THR A 772 21.92 0.72 -5.86
N THR A 773 20.94 0.09 -5.22
CA THR A 773 20.66 0.30 -3.81
C THR A 773 21.09 -0.92 -3.01
N THR A 774 21.95 -0.71 -2.02
CA THR A 774 22.48 -1.79 -1.18
C THR A 774 22.05 -1.56 0.27
N VAL A 775 21.36 -2.55 0.84
CA VAL A 775 21.03 -2.57 2.27
C VAL A 775 22.11 -3.39 2.98
N PHE A 776 22.98 -2.72 3.72
CA PHE A 776 24.18 -3.34 4.30
C PHE A 776 24.06 -3.56 5.82
N GLY A 777 22.98 -3.05 6.43
CA GLY A 777 22.73 -3.25 7.85
C GLY A 777 21.40 -2.63 8.28
N PHE A 778 21.15 -2.66 9.58
CA PHE A 778 20.03 -1.94 10.19
C PHE A 778 20.38 -1.49 11.61
N PHE A 779 19.66 -0.47 12.08
CA PHE A 779 19.66 -0.06 13.48
C PHE A 779 18.48 -0.68 14.21
N LYS A 780 18.72 -1.16 15.42
CA LYS A 780 17.68 -1.46 16.41
C LYS A 780 17.37 -0.17 17.14
N LEU A 781 16.11 0.26 17.09
CA LEU A 781 15.63 1.49 17.71
C LEU A 781 14.68 1.16 18.84
N ASP A 782 14.86 1.78 20.01
CA ASP A 782 13.89 1.68 21.11
C ASP A 782 12.63 2.52 20.86
N ARG A 783 11.70 2.50 21.82
CA ARG A 783 10.45 3.30 21.79
C ARG A 783 10.68 4.82 21.66
N ARG A 784 11.86 5.32 22.00
CA ARG A 784 12.25 6.75 21.91
C ARG A 784 13.06 7.04 20.64
N ASN A 785 13.10 6.10 19.68
CA ASN A 785 13.93 6.17 18.47
C ASN A 785 15.45 6.26 18.75
N ARG A 786 15.91 5.86 19.94
CA ARG A 786 17.33 5.79 20.27
C ARG A 786 17.91 4.50 19.72
N ILE A 787 19.11 4.58 19.17
CA ILE A 787 19.82 3.41 18.64
C ILE A 787 20.32 2.58 19.83
N ILE A 788 19.80 1.36 19.96
CA ILE A 788 20.22 0.39 21.00
C ILE A 788 21.17 -0.67 20.47
N GLY A 789 21.28 -0.79 19.14
CA GLY A 789 22.18 -1.74 18.49
C GLY A 789 22.21 -1.52 16.99
N SER A 790 23.21 -2.12 16.36
CA SER A 790 23.34 -2.20 14.91
C SER A 790 23.79 -3.58 14.52
N ASP A 791 23.22 -4.09 13.43
CA ASP A 791 23.61 -5.37 12.84
C ASP A 791 23.91 -5.15 11.35
N LEU A 792 24.82 -5.95 10.80
CA LEU A 792 25.11 -5.98 9.38
C LEU A 792 24.29 -7.08 8.72
N VAL A 793 23.88 -6.86 7.48
CA VAL A 793 23.16 -7.86 6.67
C VAL A 793 23.82 -7.97 5.31
N ASP A 794 23.89 -9.19 4.81
CA ASP A 794 24.39 -9.49 3.46
C ASP A 794 23.20 -9.65 2.51
N ASN A 795 22.58 -8.52 2.17
CA ASN A 795 21.48 -8.49 1.21
C ASN A 795 22.01 -8.25 -0.21
N PRO A 796 21.51 -8.97 -1.23
CA PRO A 796 21.87 -8.70 -2.61
C PRO A 796 21.46 -7.27 -2.99
N PRO A 797 22.30 -6.54 -3.75
CA PRO A 797 22.01 -5.18 -4.16
C PRO A 797 20.84 -5.16 -5.15
N TYR A 798 19.91 -4.23 -4.96
CA TYR A 798 18.82 -4.00 -5.89
C TYR A 798 19.32 -3.10 -7.04
N VAL A 799 19.49 -3.69 -8.22
CA VAL A 799 20.01 -2.99 -9.41
C VAL A 799 18.88 -2.68 -10.38
N ARG A 800 18.74 -1.40 -10.74
CA ARG A 800 17.83 -0.92 -11.77
C ARG A 800 18.59 -0.25 -12.91
N HIS A 801 18.16 -0.56 -14.13
CA HIS A 801 18.65 0.12 -15.33
C HIS A 801 17.60 1.14 -15.80
N THR A 802 18.04 2.37 -16.00
CA THR A 802 17.17 3.46 -16.44
C THR A 802 17.90 4.38 -17.43
N LYS A 803 17.22 5.41 -17.92
CA LYS A 803 17.78 6.47 -18.74
C LYS A 803 17.68 7.80 -18.00
N GLY A 804 18.53 8.73 -18.37
CA GLY A 804 18.61 10.03 -17.73
C GLY A 804 19.63 10.93 -18.38
N PHE A 805 19.87 12.06 -17.75
CA PHE A 805 20.98 12.95 -18.10
C PHE A 805 21.76 13.39 -16.87
N TRP A 806 23.00 13.81 -17.09
CA TRP A 806 23.86 14.35 -16.06
C TRP A 806 24.61 15.58 -16.57
N ILE A 807 25.04 16.43 -15.64
CA ILE A 807 25.89 17.59 -15.88
C ILE A 807 27.06 17.48 -14.91
N ASP A 808 28.26 17.32 -15.45
CA ASP A 808 29.48 17.29 -14.63
C ASP A 808 29.84 18.72 -14.19
N LEU A 809 30.24 18.89 -12.93
CA LEU A 809 30.65 20.20 -12.41
C LEU A 809 32.07 20.54 -12.89
N PRO A 810 32.26 21.71 -13.55
CA PRO A 810 33.59 22.20 -13.88
C PRO A 810 34.46 22.44 -12.64
N LYS A 811 35.78 22.29 -12.79
CA LYS A 811 36.74 22.42 -11.69
C LYS A 811 36.77 23.83 -11.08
N ASP A 812 36.72 24.85 -11.93
CA ASP A 812 36.65 26.26 -11.55
C ASP A 812 35.39 26.59 -10.74
N LEU A 813 34.24 26.00 -11.09
CA LEU A 813 33.02 26.11 -10.28
C LEU A 813 33.19 25.45 -8.91
N TYR A 814 33.76 24.24 -8.86
CA TYR A 814 34.03 23.55 -7.60
C TYR A 814 34.97 24.36 -6.69
N ASP A 815 36.05 24.92 -7.24
CA ASP A 815 37.00 25.76 -6.51
C ASP A 815 36.34 27.04 -5.98
N THR A 816 35.36 27.60 -6.71
CA THR A 816 34.56 28.76 -6.28
C THR A 816 33.66 28.45 -5.07
N ILE A 817 33.01 27.28 -5.06
CA ILE A 817 32.19 26.84 -3.91
C ILE A 817 33.08 26.69 -2.67
N LYS A 818 34.28 26.12 -2.85
CA LYS A 818 35.25 25.92 -1.77
C LYS A 818 35.83 27.23 -1.24
N SER A 819 36.14 28.19 -2.11
CA SER A 819 36.67 29.50 -1.67
C SER A 819 35.66 30.27 -0.81
N LYS A 820 34.35 30.10 -1.08
CA LYS A 820 33.24 30.62 -0.28
C LYS A 820 32.93 29.81 0.99
N LYS A 821 33.69 28.75 1.29
CA LYS A 821 33.48 27.85 2.44
C LYS A 821 32.08 27.20 2.48
N LEU A 822 31.47 26.98 1.32
CA LEU A 822 30.17 26.31 1.18
C LEU A 822 30.38 24.81 0.96
N SER A 823 29.38 24.00 1.32
CA SER A 823 29.46 22.56 1.11
C SER A 823 29.13 22.16 -0.33
N ALA A 824 30.06 21.50 -1.03
CA ALA A 824 29.85 21.10 -2.42
C ALA A 824 28.75 20.03 -2.55
N ALA A 825 28.71 19.07 -1.62
CA ALA A 825 27.66 18.05 -1.59
C ALA A 825 26.27 18.67 -1.38
N ALA A 826 26.15 19.62 -0.44
CA ALA A 826 24.88 20.30 -0.16
C ALA A 826 24.47 21.26 -1.28
N ALA A 827 25.43 21.91 -1.95
CA ALA A 827 25.20 22.75 -3.12
C ALA A 827 24.62 21.93 -4.28
N ILE A 828 25.27 20.82 -4.64
CA ILE A 828 24.81 19.90 -5.71
C ILE A 828 23.39 19.42 -5.42
N HIS A 829 23.15 18.89 -4.22
CA HIS A 829 21.84 18.35 -3.83
C HIS A 829 20.73 19.41 -3.89
N ALA A 830 21.03 20.61 -3.39
CA ALA A 830 20.10 21.74 -3.42
C ALA A 830 19.82 22.22 -4.86
N THR A 831 20.84 22.22 -5.74
CA THR A 831 20.65 22.52 -7.17
C THR A 831 19.80 21.46 -7.86
N GLU A 832 20.03 20.18 -7.59
CA GLU A 832 19.23 19.09 -8.16
C GLU A 832 17.75 19.26 -7.79
N HIS A 833 17.45 19.55 -6.52
CA HIS A 833 16.09 19.84 -6.09
C HIS A 833 15.51 21.10 -6.73
N ALA A 834 16.27 22.19 -6.82
CA ALA A 834 15.81 23.44 -7.44
C ALA A 834 15.40 23.23 -8.90
N ILE A 835 16.22 22.48 -9.65
CA ILE A 835 15.92 22.11 -11.02
C ILE A 835 14.68 21.20 -11.05
N MET A 836 14.60 20.16 -10.22
CA MET A 836 13.43 19.26 -10.16
C MET A 836 12.12 20.01 -9.84
N ASN A 837 12.17 20.96 -8.91
CA ASN A 837 10.99 21.74 -8.52
C ASN A 837 10.47 22.58 -9.69
N MET A 838 11.36 23.11 -10.55
CA MET A 838 10.97 23.90 -11.73
C MET A 838 10.77 23.05 -12.99
N MET A 839 11.25 21.81 -13.04
CA MET A 839 11.09 20.92 -14.21
C MET A 839 9.64 20.78 -14.64
N GLY A 840 8.70 20.74 -13.69
CA GLY A 840 7.27 20.58 -13.97
C GLY A 840 6.64 21.70 -14.79
N ILE A 841 7.32 22.84 -14.95
CA ILE A 841 6.85 23.97 -15.78
C ILE A 841 7.00 23.65 -17.28
N LEU A 842 8.08 22.96 -17.66
CA LEU A 842 8.45 22.73 -19.06
C LEU A 842 8.41 21.26 -19.45
N VAL A 843 8.40 20.35 -18.47
CA VAL A 843 8.51 18.92 -18.67
C VAL A 843 7.30 18.25 -18.02
N GLN A 844 6.43 17.69 -18.87
CA GLN A 844 5.39 16.78 -18.40
C GLN A 844 6.06 15.60 -17.67
N ASN A 845 5.43 15.10 -16.60
CA ASN A 845 5.93 13.95 -15.83
C ASN A 845 7.20 14.20 -15.00
N ALA A 846 7.55 15.46 -14.70
CA ALA A 846 8.65 15.78 -13.81
C ALA A 846 8.60 15.04 -12.45
N GLN A 847 7.40 14.69 -11.94
CA GLN A 847 7.26 13.91 -10.70
C GLN A 847 7.85 12.48 -10.77
N TYR A 848 8.05 11.94 -11.97
CA TYR A 848 8.67 10.64 -12.19
C TYR A 848 10.17 10.72 -12.44
N ILE A 849 10.75 11.92 -12.47
CA ILE A 849 12.19 12.13 -12.53
C ILE A 849 12.73 12.07 -11.10
N GLY A 850 13.83 11.34 -10.94
CA GLY A 850 14.57 11.22 -9.69
C GLY A 850 15.95 11.83 -9.84
N THR A 851 16.55 12.13 -8.70
CA THR A 851 17.93 12.57 -8.57
C THR A 851 18.62 11.77 -7.47
N GLU A 852 19.93 11.92 -7.35
CA GLU A 852 20.71 11.29 -6.29
C GLU A 852 20.64 12.13 -5.02
N CYS A 853 19.77 11.75 -4.08
CA CYS A 853 19.75 12.40 -2.78
C CYS A 853 21.02 12.08 -1.97
N LYS A 854 21.61 13.13 -1.38
CA LYS A 854 22.89 13.06 -0.66
C LYS A 854 22.67 12.74 0.81
N ALA A 855 23.06 11.53 1.24
CA ALA A 855 23.01 11.11 2.63
C ALA A 855 24.24 11.62 3.42
N PRO A 856 24.06 12.24 4.61
CA PRO A 856 25.18 12.72 5.44
C PRO A 856 26.21 11.62 5.74
N GLU A 857 25.75 10.40 6.03
CA GLU A 857 26.59 9.25 6.38
C GLU A 857 27.51 8.81 5.25
N LYS A 858 27.19 9.17 3.99
CA LYS A 858 27.99 8.88 2.80
C LYS A 858 28.89 10.05 2.47
N GLU A 859 28.32 11.24 2.33
CA GLU A 859 29.04 12.39 1.76
C GLU A 859 30.04 13.04 2.73
N PHE A 860 29.88 12.79 4.03
CA PHE A 860 30.77 13.27 5.07
C PHE A 860 31.55 12.14 5.78
N ALA A 861 31.59 10.95 5.17
CA ALA A 861 32.37 9.82 5.66
C ALA A 861 33.88 10.03 5.46
N LYS A 862 34.70 9.33 6.26
CA LYS A 862 36.17 9.29 6.07
C LYS A 862 36.58 8.50 4.82
N THR A 863 35.75 7.55 4.38
CA THR A 863 36.02 6.72 3.22
C THR A 863 35.75 7.49 1.93
N LEU A 864 36.74 7.56 1.05
CA LEU A 864 36.59 8.17 -0.27
C LEU A 864 35.52 7.44 -1.10
N THR A 865 34.79 8.20 -1.92
CA THR A 865 33.75 7.67 -2.79
C THR A 865 34.33 6.78 -3.89
N SER A 866 33.65 5.67 -4.20
CA SER A 866 33.96 4.80 -5.34
C SER A 866 33.35 5.28 -6.66
N ARG A 867 32.60 6.39 -6.64
CA ARG A 867 31.92 6.93 -7.82
C ARG A 867 32.92 7.37 -8.87
N LEU A 868 32.65 7.00 -10.13
CA LEU A 868 33.44 7.46 -11.29
C LEU A 868 33.37 8.98 -11.48
N ARG A 869 32.24 9.60 -11.12
CA ARG A 869 32.01 11.05 -11.27
C ARG A 869 31.34 11.68 -10.04
N PRO A 870 32.07 12.06 -8.98
CA PRO A 870 31.45 12.48 -7.73
C PRO A 870 30.74 13.84 -7.79
N ALA A 871 31.33 14.82 -8.48
CA ALA A 871 30.80 16.18 -8.62
C ALA A 871 29.96 16.30 -9.89
N ARG A 872 28.68 15.89 -9.82
CA ARG A 872 27.73 15.92 -10.94
C ARG A 872 26.32 16.21 -10.44
N LEU A 873 25.51 16.80 -11.29
CA LEU A 873 24.05 16.78 -11.18
C LEU A 873 23.52 15.59 -11.98
N VAL A 874 22.62 14.79 -11.42
CA VAL A 874 22.01 13.63 -12.10
C VAL A 874 20.49 13.67 -12.06
N PHE A 875 19.87 13.35 -13.19
CA PHE A 875 18.42 13.25 -13.32
C PHE A 875 18.07 12.02 -14.14
N TYR A 876 17.21 11.15 -13.61
CA TYR A 876 16.88 9.87 -14.24
C TYR A 876 15.41 9.48 -14.04
N ASP A 877 14.86 8.67 -14.94
CA ASP A 877 13.48 8.22 -14.82
C ASP A 877 13.35 7.16 -13.70
N ARG A 878 12.54 7.43 -12.66
CA ARG A 878 12.36 6.54 -11.48
C ARG A 878 11.68 5.22 -11.84
N GLY A 879 10.82 5.22 -12.85
CA GLY A 879 10.08 4.03 -13.31
C GLY A 879 10.95 3.00 -14.05
N GLY A 880 12.19 3.32 -14.38
CA GLY A 880 13.07 2.47 -15.18
C GLY A 880 12.87 2.61 -16.68
N ALA A 881 13.54 1.75 -17.46
CA ALA A 881 13.65 1.88 -18.92
C ALA A 881 12.32 1.89 -19.70
N ASN A 882 11.23 1.37 -19.12
CA ASN A 882 9.92 1.23 -19.78
C ASN A 882 9.00 2.45 -19.60
N TRP A 883 9.36 3.40 -18.73
CA TRP A 883 8.60 4.66 -18.51
C TRP A 883 9.25 5.88 -19.17
N GLY A 884 10.43 5.70 -19.77
CA GLY A 884 11.39 6.76 -19.97
C GLY A 884 11.03 7.73 -21.09
N GLY A 885 10.75 8.98 -20.72
CA GLY A 885 10.53 10.12 -21.61
C GLY A 885 10.78 11.46 -20.91
N GLY A 886 10.41 11.56 -19.63
CA GLY A 886 10.57 12.78 -18.82
C GLY A 886 12.02 13.25 -18.72
N ALA A 887 12.97 12.37 -18.39
CA ALA A 887 14.37 12.78 -18.30
C ALA A 887 14.98 13.18 -19.67
N LYS A 888 14.48 12.61 -20.78
CA LYS A 888 14.88 13.03 -22.13
C LYS A 888 14.33 14.41 -22.47
N ALA A 889 13.05 14.68 -22.19
CA ALA A 889 12.47 16.00 -22.37
C ALA A 889 13.17 17.05 -21.49
N ALA A 890 13.45 16.72 -20.22
CA ALA A 890 14.23 17.58 -19.34
C ALA A 890 15.65 17.86 -19.86
N PHE A 891 16.30 16.89 -20.50
CA PHE A 891 17.55 17.10 -21.21
C PHE A 891 17.40 18.05 -22.40
N GLU A 892 16.28 18.01 -23.11
CA GLU A 892 16.01 18.90 -24.24
C GLU A 892 15.77 20.37 -23.82
N TYR A 893 15.13 20.59 -22.67
CA TYR A 893 14.83 21.92 -22.12
C TYR A 893 15.75 22.35 -20.96
N CYS A 894 16.87 21.65 -20.74
CA CYS A 894 17.69 21.83 -19.53
C CYS A 894 18.18 23.27 -19.30
N ARG A 895 18.49 24.03 -20.36
CA ARG A 895 18.91 25.44 -20.26
C ARG A 895 17.81 26.32 -19.66
N ASP A 896 16.59 26.17 -20.16
CA ASP A 896 15.46 26.99 -19.74
C ASP A 896 15.05 26.65 -18.30
N ILE A 897 15.03 25.36 -17.96
CA ILE A 897 14.74 24.89 -16.60
C ILE A 897 15.77 25.42 -15.59
N ILE A 898 17.07 25.41 -15.94
CA ILE A 898 18.14 25.94 -15.07
C ILE A 898 17.95 27.45 -14.86
N ALA A 899 17.60 28.20 -15.91
CA ALA A 899 17.34 29.64 -15.81
C ALA A 899 16.15 29.94 -14.88
N THR A 900 15.04 29.20 -15.01
CA THR A 900 13.87 29.33 -14.13
C THR A 900 14.20 28.94 -12.69
N ALA A 901 14.98 27.86 -12.47
CA ALA A 901 15.44 27.46 -11.15
C ALA A 901 16.30 28.54 -10.48
N ARG A 902 17.19 29.20 -11.24
CA ARG A 902 17.98 30.34 -10.74
C ARG A 902 17.08 31.46 -10.25
N GLU A 903 16.17 31.94 -11.09
CA GLU A 903 15.26 33.05 -10.76
C GLU A 903 14.43 32.72 -9.51
N ARG A 904 13.95 31.48 -9.39
CA ARG A 904 13.17 31.05 -8.23
C ARG A 904 14.01 31.01 -6.95
N VAL A 905 15.24 30.49 -7.00
CA VAL A 905 16.12 30.42 -5.83
C VAL A 905 16.55 31.82 -5.38
N GLU A 906 16.82 32.72 -6.33
CA GLU A 906 17.23 34.11 -6.07
C GLU A 906 16.11 34.94 -5.43
N THR A 907 14.88 34.84 -5.97
CA THR A 907 13.72 35.62 -5.49
C THR A 907 13.08 35.06 -4.22
N CYS A 908 13.35 33.81 -3.86
CA CYS A 908 12.75 33.19 -2.69
C CYS A 908 13.25 33.85 -1.39
N PRO A 909 12.37 34.23 -0.45
CA PRO A 909 12.75 34.93 0.78
C PRO A 909 13.37 34.03 1.87
N CYS A 910 13.42 32.71 1.67
CA CYS A 910 13.90 31.79 2.71
C CYS A 910 15.41 31.93 2.96
N ALA A 911 15.86 31.68 4.19
CA ALA A 911 17.25 31.84 4.59
C ALA A 911 18.15 30.67 4.14
N THR A 912 17.73 29.43 4.45
CA THR A 912 18.54 28.21 4.27
C THR A 912 18.01 27.27 3.19
N GLY A 913 16.74 27.44 2.79
CA GLY A 913 16.05 26.63 1.78
C GLY A 913 14.63 26.27 2.20
N CYS A 914 13.69 26.20 1.24
CA CYS A 914 12.30 25.78 1.47
C CYS A 914 11.78 24.94 0.28
N PRO A 915 10.60 24.30 0.40
CA PRO A 915 10.03 23.47 -0.66
C PRO A 915 9.80 24.21 -1.98
N GLU A 916 9.62 25.53 -1.90
CA GLU A 916 9.42 26.37 -3.08
C GLU A 916 10.70 26.69 -3.86
N CYS A 917 11.88 26.39 -3.30
CA CYS A 917 13.17 26.62 -3.95
C CYS A 917 14.03 25.34 -3.96
N VAL A 918 14.78 25.02 -2.91
CA VAL A 918 15.84 23.99 -2.91
C VAL A 918 15.52 22.73 -2.09
N ALA A 919 14.39 22.69 -1.38
CA ALA A 919 13.94 21.46 -0.71
C ALA A 919 12.93 20.72 -1.60
N SER A 920 12.88 19.39 -1.52
CA SER A 920 12.00 18.57 -2.37
C SER A 920 11.16 17.60 -1.55
N GLU A 921 9.89 17.46 -1.94
CA GLU A 921 8.92 16.51 -1.35
C GLU A 921 9.26 15.05 -1.54
N TYR A 922 10.11 14.79 -2.53
CA TYR A 922 10.51 13.46 -2.96
C TYR A 922 11.92 13.07 -2.52
N CYS A 923 12.56 13.87 -1.66
CA CYS A 923 13.89 13.62 -1.14
C CYS A 923 13.88 12.45 -0.13
N SER A 924 14.70 11.41 -0.37
CA SER A 924 14.82 10.28 0.56
C SER A 924 15.45 10.68 1.89
N GLU A 925 16.33 11.68 1.87
CA GLU A 925 17.12 12.14 3.01
C GLU A 925 16.49 13.36 3.74
N LYS A 926 15.19 13.60 3.53
CA LYS A 926 14.42 14.69 4.18
C LYS A 926 15.02 16.09 4.00
N SER A 927 15.77 16.30 2.92
CA SER A 927 16.49 17.54 2.64
C SER A 927 17.42 17.99 3.78
N LEU A 928 18.05 17.05 4.48
CA LEU A 928 19.01 17.36 5.56
C LEU A 928 20.29 18.04 5.06
N VAL A 929 20.79 17.63 3.88
CA VAL A 929 22.02 18.15 3.27
C VAL A 929 21.67 19.12 2.14
N ILE A 930 21.31 20.36 2.46
CA ILE A 930 20.96 21.39 1.46
C ILE A 930 21.67 22.71 1.73
N SER A 931 22.08 23.39 0.65
CA SER A 931 22.65 24.73 0.69
C SER A 931 21.99 25.61 -0.38
N LYS A 932 21.13 26.54 0.04
CA LYS A 932 20.53 27.54 -0.88
C LYS A 932 21.62 28.39 -1.55
N TRP A 933 22.59 28.85 -0.77
CA TRP A 933 23.68 29.70 -1.26
C TRP A 933 24.57 28.94 -2.23
N GLY A 934 24.95 27.71 -1.89
CA GLY A 934 25.70 26.84 -2.80
C GLY A 934 24.95 26.54 -4.10
N ALA A 935 23.64 26.32 -4.02
CA ALA A 935 22.82 26.11 -5.21
C ALA A 935 22.79 27.35 -6.12
N LEU A 936 22.70 28.54 -5.54
CA LEU A 936 22.71 29.80 -6.29
C LEU A 936 24.05 30.03 -7.00
N VAL A 937 25.19 29.66 -6.39
CA VAL A 937 26.52 29.70 -7.05
C VAL A 937 26.54 28.81 -8.29
N ILE A 938 26.06 27.57 -8.19
CA ILE A 938 26.02 26.62 -9.32
C ILE A 938 25.10 27.14 -10.43
N LEU A 939 23.90 27.60 -10.07
CA LEU A 939 22.90 28.11 -11.03
C LEU A 939 23.37 29.39 -11.73
N ASN A 940 23.97 30.32 -10.98
CA ASN A 940 24.54 31.55 -11.55
C ASN A 940 25.66 31.23 -12.54
N TYR A 941 26.56 30.29 -12.20
CA TYR A 941 27.63 29.86 -13.10
C TYR A 941 27.07 29.29 -14.42
N PHE A 942 26.09 28.39 -14.36
CA PHE A 942 25.48 27.85 -15.58
C PHE A 942 24.72 28.88 -16.42
N CYS A 943 24.24 29.97 -15.80
CA CYS A 943 23.60 31.09 -16.48
C CYS A 943 24.57 32.22 -16.89
N GLY A 944 25.87 32.11 -16.61
CA GLY A 944 26.87 33.15 -16.92
C GLY A 944 26.74 34.41 -16.06
N GLN A 945 26.31 34.28 -14.80
CA GLN A 945 26.00 35.37 -13.88
C GLN A 945 27.00 35.42 -12.72
N ASP A 946 27.22 36.61 -12.17
CA ASP A 946 28.14 36.79 -11.04
C ASP A 946 27.56 36.22 -9.74
N SER A 947 28.41 35.60 -8.93
CA SER A 947 28.08 35.01 -7.63
C SER A 947 28.73 35.75 -6.46
N SER A 948 29.33 36.92 -6.69
CA SER A 948 29.97 37.74 -5.67
C SER A 948 29.01 38.16 -4.54
N SER A 949 27.73 38.37 -4.85
CA SER A 949 26.67 38.75 -3.90
C SER A 949 26.18 37.61 -3.00
N VAL A 950 26.55 36.36 -3.29
CA VAL A 950 26.10 35.20 -2.51
C VAL A 950 26.88 35.13 -1.19
N PRO A 951 26.20 34.95 -0.03
CA PRO A 951 26.88 34.83 1.27
C PRO A 951 27.88 33.68 1.33
N ASP A 952 28.95 33.87 2.12
CA ASP A 952 29.94 32.83 2.41
C ASP A 952 29.48 31.93 3.57
N GLY A 953 29.95 30.69 3.59
CA GLY A 953 29.66 29.70 4.63
C GLY A 953 30.53 29.83 5.90
N PRO A 954 30.36 28.91 6.87
CA PRO A 954 29.52 27.72 6.81
C PRO A 954 28.03 28.04 6.94
N GLU A 955 27.19 27.23 6.30
CA GLU A 955 25.74 27.39 6.36
C GLU A 955 25.21 27.02 7.75
N PRO A 956 24.34 27.83 8.37
CA PRO A 956 23.86 27.60 9.73
C PRO A 956 23.20 26.24 9.96
N ASN A 957 22.56 25.68 8.91
CA ASN A 957 21.89 24.38 8.97
C ASN A 957 22.84 23.18 8.81
N LEU A 958 24.11 23.40 8.48
CA LEU A 958 25.13 22.37 8.30
C LEU A 958 26.24 22.46 9.36
N ASP A 959 26.17 23.44 10.26
CA ASP A 959 27.13 23.63 11.33
C ASP A 959 27.15 22.41 12.27
N GLY A 960 28.33 21.82 12.46
CA GLY A 960 28.52 20.57 13.22
C GLY A 960 28.30 19.24 12.46
N LEU A 961 27.80 19.26 11.22
CA LEU A 961 27.63 18.05 10.38
C LEU A 961 28.83 17.78 9.46
N ILE A 962 29.59 18.82 9.10
CA ILE A 962 30.68 18.74 8.13
C ILE A 962 31.98 18.34 8.84
N VAL A 963 32.42 17.09 8.67
CA VAL A 963 33.69 16.59 9.21
C VAL A 963 34.73 16.39 8.08
N HIS A 964 34.32 15.85 6.94
CA HIS A 964 35.09 15.69 5.70
C HIS A 964 34.12 15.82 4.51
N GLU A 965 34.60 16.08 3.28
CA GLU A 965 33.76 16.03 2.08
C GLU A 965 34.32 15.03 1.06
N THR A 966 33.46 14.12 0.59
CA THR A 966 33.85 13.07 -0.37
C THR A 966 33.65 13.44 -1.84
N VAL A 967 33.05 14.59 -2.13
CA VAL A 967 32.75 15.05 -3.50
C VAL A 967 33.97 15.76 -4.08
N VAL A 968 34.53 15.23 -5.18
CA VAL A 968 35.70 15.78 -5.90
C VAL A 968 35.40 15.78 -7.41
N PRO A 969 35.83 16.80 -8.20
CA PRO A 969 35.65 16.81 -9.66
C PRO A 969 36.39 15.68 -10.38
N VAL A 970 35.88 15.32 -11.55
CA VAL A 970 36.50 14.31 -12.44
C VAL A 970 37.60 14.98 -13.24
N PHE A 971 38.78 14.37 -13.26
CA PHE A 971 39.93 14.85 -14.03
C PHE A 971 39.97 14.22 -15.42
#